data_AF-A0A1G0HZD8-F1
#
_entry.id   AF-A0A1G0HZD8-F1
#
_cell.length_a   1.000
_cell.length_b   1.000
_cell.length_c   1.000
_cell.angle_alpha   90.00
_cell.angle_beta   90.00
_cell.angle_gamma   90.00
#
_symmetry.space_group_name_H-M   'P 1'
#
loop_
_entity.id
_entity.type
_entity.pdbx_description
1 polymer ?
#
loop_
_entity_poly.entity_id
_entity_poly.type
_entity_poly.pdbx_seq_one_letter_code
_entity_poly.pdbx_strand_id
1 'polypeptide(L)'
;MQEIHQNQDDIDRYIAIFAVLKKANITFQDYPKLYEAASQQIWAKKHLSTMLTVLGQAGISHQDYPKLYEVAIQNILVIKRLPAVFEVLRQAGISHQDYPELYETAMEDACYPEKLSAVFSLLRNKACKTVQEHKKLYERVMRKPMYADQLIVSFAKLEQAGIGYQDHPTLYENVIQNPDDGNVCMRLAGCVALKKAGINFSDRPMLYNTVIQGAMTRVNELTNGFEVLQEAGISYQDYPELYEDVIRQIGYAYKLVAAFEALKDVVVAPTQQNYLALYIFVAQNLTANIQPSLDKIKQLDLKVPDDFEIIDNALRAGVMGLNILTWLQENKLQRDSHSYIYKVFFSGSPPLIIRSLYYASKIKCQLQDYFQINVPRTSKDGKAYHAQCQEVQQLIDKVLSADNHIAEGPLNKSAASLKIEEILHRITIEDINNIRMQYIDAVGYLLQFGNEPSIYLSELLKLVNFNHVELSDNQVTLLGAQIEAILGAFLNNLCDPNDPIVMKMLPDAARRAVNMYISAAAYYQDINRLFRGVKPTSASCWVKRNVHSDSSIIANFLVGSLINWSAAELPKRLLYSEHRQILEKVILERETPDPQAIKQKIKSDPKFYEATLQIKLEAGIITREEYAKVVPLFSKLDTWFPSYGPADRGEDLEASEKDGELGIEQRRTANPVFAPSVMSFSIFRDGSGYFNGQNMKHTKIETDNSTKPIINSTEGEILAAHGTTYLYTQNPAGGFFAREINSPGMIPKGGYLSSVAIAEAYQNYLSKPYAQQEQHQITMDGINIQRPNHGLAHTYRVMIYIDVVINYFAHHAKDETFRLFCHFITPDECEWLRMAAAYAITGRENECSATENLALYDEAREASQEHMQKFLTKYSVISKDGVMRERMLDIVRWMGNPGYENAYQGKPAINQHTDINERLHRNFIYRILTLAHQLDLPRCYGPVQFSHAMEMALKHVTQSHEQQIDYILMLQYAINLINAHGDCLNTNLTSSGELISCSMQYRAPFHKVSSNLRQLREITETIPISRDCTENLYYPNQ
;
A
#
# COMPACT_ATOMS: atom_id res chain seq x y z
N MET A 1 -64.08 63.20 -29.36
CA MET A 1 -64.06 64.02 -30.59
C MET A 1 -63.86 65.52 -30.35
N GLN A 2 -64.18 66.08 -29.18
CA GLN A 2 -63.88 67.50 -28.88
C GLN A 2 -62.42 67.80 -28.47
N GLU A 3 -61.56 66.78 -28.34
CA GLU A 3 -60.13 66.95 -27.97
C GLU A 3 -59.13 66.51 -29.06
N ILE A 4 -59.56 66.30 -30.31
CA ILE A 4 -58.62 65.97 -31.40
C ILE A 4 -58.20 67.26 -32.10
N HIS A 5 -57.29 68.00 -31.47
CA HIS A 5 -56.50 69.02 -32.15
C HIS A 5 -55.26 68.37 -32.73
N GLN A 6 -55.28 68.12 -34.05
CA GLN A 6 -54.24 68.44 -35.05
C GLN A 6 -54.30 67.44 -36.22
N ASN A 7 -54.51 67.97 -37.43
CA ASN A 7 -54.56 67.34 -38.77
C ASN A 7 -55.86 66.61 -39.20
N GLN A 8 -56.48 67.11 -40.28
CA GLN A 8 -57.65 66.56 -40.95
C GLN A 8 -57.43 65.11 -41.43
N ASP A 9 -56.20 64.75 -41.79
CA ASP A 9 -55.86 63.39 -42.20
C ASP A 9 -56.14 62.35 -41.10
N ASP A 10 -55.92 62.70 -39.83
CA ASP A 10 -56.17 61.77 -38.72
C ASP A 10 -57.67 61.65 -38.45
N ILE A 11 -58.44 62.73 -38.60
CA ILE A 11 -59.91 62.70 -38.55
C ILE A 11 -60.46 61.77 -39.64
N ASP A 12 -59.98 61.89 -40.88
CA ASP A 12 -60.43 61.06 -42.00
C ASP A 12 -60.03 59.58 -41.80
N ARG A 13 -58.87 59.31 -41.20
CA ARG A 13 -58.46 57.94 -40.82
C ARG A 13 -59.32 57.37 -39.69
N TYR A 14 -59.67 58.16 -38.68
CA TYR A 14 -60.59 57.75 -37.61
C TYR A 14 -61.98 57.45 -38.15
N ILE A 15 -62.54 58.33 -38.97
CA ILE A 15 -63.84 58.12 -39.64
C ILE A 15 -63.80 56.81 -40.42
N ALA A 16 -62.71 56.56 -41.14
CA ALA A 16 -62.58 55.36 -41.93
C ALA A 16 -62.43 54.07 -41.09
N ILE A 17 -61.71 54.11 -39.97
CA ILE A 17 -61.61 52.98 -39.02
C ILE A 17 -62.96 52.71 -38.37
N PHE A 18 -63.67 53.75 -37.95
CA PHE A 18 -64.99 53.64 -37.35
C PHE A 18 -66.05 53.17 -38.37
N ALA A 19 -65.91 53.54 -39.64
CA ALA A 19 -66.75 53.00 -40.71
C ALA A 19 -66.52 51.49 -40.90
N VAL A 20 -65.28 51.03 -40.77
CA VAL A 20 -64.91 49.60 -40.81
C VAL A 20 -65.51 48.84 -39.62
N LEU A 21 -65.41 49.38 -38.40
CA LEU A 21 -66.05 48.80 -37.20
C LEU A 21 -67.58 48.78 -37.31
N LYS A 22 -68.18 49.88 -37.76
CA LYS A 22 -69.63 49.99 -38.00
C LYS A 22 -70.11 48.99 -39.05
N LYS A 23 -69.33 48.74 -40.10
CA LYS A 23 -69.64 47.72 -41.13
C LYS A 23 -69.61 46.29 -40.56
N ALA A 24 -68.78 46.04 -39.54
CA ALA A 24 -68.78 44.80 -38.78
C ALA A 24 -69.90 44.74 -37.70
N ASN A 25 -70.84 45.70 -37.72
CA ASN A 25 -71.94 45.84 -36.76
C ASN A 25 -71.47 46.12 -35.31
N ILE A 26 -70.28 46.71 -35.16
CA ILE A 26 -69.71 47.11 -33.88
C ILE A 26 -69.94 48.61 -33.70
N THR A 27 -70.78 49.00 -32.75
CA THR A 27 -71.05 50.42 -32.46
C THR A 27 -70.20 50.90 -31.27
N PHE A 28 -69.93 52.21 -31.22
CA PHE A 28 -69.19 52.81 -30.10
C PHE A 28 -69.93 52.67 -28.76
N GLN A 29 -71.26 52.75 -28.79
CA GLN A 29 -72.10 52.62 -27.58
C GLN A 29 -71.98 51.24 -26.96
N ASP A 30 -71.91 50.21 -27.79
CA ASP A 30 -71.83 48.83 -27.32
C ASP A 30 -70.39 48.49 -26.88
N TYR A 31 -69.37 49.05 -27.54
CA TYR A 31 -67.98 48.63 -27.37
C TYR A 31 -66.96 49.79 -27.38
N PRO A 32 -67.01 50.68 -26.37
CA PRO A 32 -66.18 51.90 -26.34
C PRO A 32 -64.68 51.60 -26.27
N LYS A 33 -64.27 50.56 -25.53
CA LYS A 33 -62.85 50.14 -25.42
C LYS A 33 -62.26 49.67 -26.74
N LEU A 34 -63.07 49.02 -27.58
CA LEU A 34 -62.62 48.54 -28.89
C LEU A 34 -62.38 49.71 -29.84
N TYR A 35 -63.26 50.71 -29.81
CA TYR A 35 -63.07 51.96 -30.54
C TYR A 35 -61.85 52.73 -30.04
N GLU A 36 -61.60 52.73 -28.72
CA GLU A 36 -60.39 53.31 -28.12
C GLU A 36 -59.12 52.59 -28.60
N ALA A 37 -59.06 51.25 -28.53
CA ALA A 37 -57.94 50.47 -29.01
C ALA A 37 -57.70 50.64 -30.52
N ALA A 38 -58.77 50.64 -31.33
CA ALA A 38 -58.69 50.90 -32.76
C ALA A 38 -58.21 52.33 -33.06
N SER A 39 -58.57 53.29 -32.20
CA SER A 39 -58.16 54.68 -32.30
C SER A 39 -56.66 54.90 -31.98
N GLN A 40 -56.04 54.00 -31.21
CA GLN A 40 -54.61 54.03 -30.94
C GLN A 40 -53.78 53.44 -32.10
N GLN A 41 -54.42 52.70 -33.03
CA GLN A 41 -53.77 52.00 -34.15
C GLN A 41 -54.18 52.57 -35.51
N ILE A 42 -54.26 53.90 -35.61
CA ILE A 42 -54.78 54.65 -36.79
C ILE A 42 -54.11 54.23 -38.11
N TRP A 43 -52.81 53.93 -38.07
CA TRP A 43 -52.00 53.56 -39.23
C TRP A 43 -52.38 52.18 -39.83
N ALA A 44 -53.14 51.36 -39.10
CA ALA A 44 -53.42 49.97 -39.45
C ALA A 44 -54.82 49.73 -40.06
N LYS A 45 -55.52 50.76 -40.55
CA LYS A 45 -56.88 50.66 -41.16
C LYS A 45 -57.07 49.45 -42.09
N LYS A 46 -56.13 49.23 -43.01
CA LYS A 46 -56.19 48.10 -43.97
C LYS A 46 -56.11 46.75 -43.25
N HIS A 47 -55.26 46.65 -42.23
CA HIS A 47 -55.11 45.45 -41.40
C HIS A 47 -56.34 45.21 -40.53
N LEU A 48 -56.92 46.26 -39.93
CA LEU A 48 -58.14 46.16 -39.14
C LEU A 48 -59.32 45.63 -39.99
N SER A 49 -59.49 46.15 -41.21
CA SER A 49 -60.53 45.66 -42.13
C SER A 49 -60.31 44.20 -42.50
N THR A 50 -59.06 43.80 -42.75
CA THR A 50 -58.72 42.40 -43.01
C THR A 50 -59.03 41.52 -41.79
N MET A 51 -58.67 41.94 -40.58
CA MET A 51 -58.95 41.21 -39.34
C MET A 51 -60.42 40.97 -39.09
N LEU A 52 -61.24 42.02 -39.16
CA LEU A 52 -62.69 41.88 -38.94
C LEU A 52 -63.31 40.95 -39.99
N THR A 53 -62.80 40.98 -41.22
CA THR A 53 -63.21 40.06 -42.28
C THR A 53 -62.81 38.62 -41.95
N VAL A 54 -61.57 38.40 -41.51
CA VAL A 54 -61.05 37.08 -41.12
C VAL A 54 -61.81 36.51 -39.91
N LEU A 55 -62.06 37.33 -38.89
CA LEU A 55 -62.85 36.94 -37.71
C LEU A 55 -64.28 36.58 -38.09
N GLY A 56 -64.92 37.41 -38.92
CA GLY A 56 -66.26 37.13 -39.44
C GLY A 56 -66.31 35.85 -40.27
N GLN A 57 -65.30 35.61 -41.12
CA GLN A 57 -65.18 34.36 -41.91
C GLN A 57 -64.95 33.13 -41.04
N ALA A 58 -64.26 33.27 -39.92
CA ALA A 58 -64.10 32.22 -38.92
C ALA A 58 -65.35 32.00 -38.05
N GLY A 59 -66.44 32.73 -38.29
CA GLY A 59 -67.68 32.67 -37.50
C GLY A 59 -67.57 33.32 -36.12
N ILE A 60 -66.51 34.10 -35.88
CA ILE A 60 -66.24 34.75 -34.61
C ILE A 60 -66.87 36.13 -34.66
N SER A 61 -68.07 36.27 -34.10
CA SER A 61 -68.74 37.56 -33.96
C SER A 61 -68.17 38.31 -32.75
N HIS A 62 -68.12 39.64 -32.83
CA HIS A 62 -67.74 40.45 -31.68
C HIS A 62 -68.74 40.29 -30.52
N GLN A 63 -70.03 40.14 -30.82
CA GLN A 63 -71.07 40.02 -29.81
C GLN A 63 -70.84 38.80 -28.91
N ASP A 64 -70.37 37.71 -29.52
CA ASP A 64 -70.11 36.46 -28.82
C ASP A 64 -68.72 36.45 -28.17
N TYR A 65 -67.74 37.14 -28.77
CA TYR A 65 -66.33 37.05 -28.38
C TYR A 65 -65.61 38.42 -28.35
N PRO A 66 -66.04 39.34 -27.48
CA PRO A 66 -65.53 40.72 -27.45
C PRO A 66 -64.04 40.80 -27.10
N LYS A 67 -63.55 39.93 -26.19
CA LYS A 67 -62.14 39.88 -25.81
C LYS A 67 -61.22 39.52 -26.97
N LEU A 68 -61.67 38.62 -27.86
CA LEU A 68 -60.87 38.23 -29.03
C LEU A 68 -60.64 39.42 -29.96
N TYR A 69 -61.67 40.24 -30.16
CA TYR A 69 -61.57 41.44 -30.96
C TYR A 69 -60.64 42.48 -30.30
N GLU A 70 -60.65 42.60 -28.97
CA GLU A 70 -59.68 43.44 -28.25
C GLU A 70 -58.25 42.96 -28.45
N VAL A 71 -57.96 41.66 -28.25
CA VAL A 71 -56.62 41.06 -28.44
C VAL A 71 -56.15 41.17 -29.89
N ALA A 72 -57.06 40.97 -30.86
CA ALA A 72 -56.77 41.09 -32.29
C ALA A 72 -56.35 42.51 -32.70
N ILE A 73 -56.98 43.51 -32.11
CA ILE A 73 -56.65 44.92 -32.33
C ILE A 73 -55.33 45.28 -31.66
N GLN A 74 -55.06 44.75 -30.48
CA GLN A 74 -53.78 44.94 -29.79
C GLN A 74 -52.61 44.32 -30.57
N ASN A 75 -52.84 43.20 -31.26
CA ASN A 75 -51.84 42.48 -32.05
C ASN A 75 -52.01 42.66 -33.57
N ILE A 76 -52.30 43.89 -34.01
CA ILE A 76 -52.75 44.17 -35.38
C ILE A 76 -51.72 43.82 -36.48
N LEU A 77 -50.44 43.68 -36.11
CA LEU A 77 -49.36 43.31 -37.02
C LEU A 77 -49.39 41.83 -37.42
N VAL A 78 -49.93 40.96 -36.58
CA VAL A 78 -49.92 39.51 -36.77
C VAL A 78 -51.13 39.02 -37.60
N ILE A 79 -52.11 39.90 -37.83
CA ILE A 79 -53.39 39.64 -38.53
C ILE A 79 -53.25 39.01 -39.91
N LYS A 80 -52.21 39.36 -40.67
CA LYS A 80 -52.01 38.79 -42.02
C LYS A 80 -51.82 37.27 -41.98
N ARG A 81 -51.41 36.72 -40.84
CA ARG A 81 -51.15 35.29 -40.63
C ARG A 81 -52.31 34.57 -39.94
N LEU A 82 -53.19 35.29 -39.23
CA LEU A 82 -54.36 34.74 -38.55
C LEU A 82 -55.29 33.92 -39.44
N PRO A 83 -55.66 34.30 -40.68
CA PRO A 83 -56.52 33.44 -41.49
C PRO A 83 -55.87 32.08 -41.77
N ALA A 84 -54.55 32.01 -41.94
CA ALA A 84 -53.86 30.74 -42.08
C ALA A 84 -53.86 29.95 -40.76
N VAL A 85 -53.63 30.59 -39.60
CA VAL A 85 -53.67 29.93 -38.29
C VAL A 85 -55.09 29.42 -37.96
N PHE A 86 -56.13 30.20 -38.22
CA PHE A 86 -57.51 29.81 -37.97
C PHE A 86 -57.98 28.72 -38.93
N GLU A 87 -57.54 28.76 -40.17
CA GLU A 87 -57.77 27.66 -41.10
C GLU A 87 -57.09 26.38 -40.62
N VAL A 88 -55.88 26.48 -40.06
CA VAL A 88 -55.19 25.34 -39.42
C VAL A 88 -55.96 24.80 -38.22
N LEU A 89 -56.46 25.67 -37.33
CA LEU A 89 -57.30 25.27 -36.19
C LEU A 89 -58.59 24.58 -36.67
N ARG A 90 -59.26 25.18 -37.66
CA ARG A 90 -60.47 24.63 -38.27
C ARG A 90 -60.20 23.26 -38.91
N GLN A 91 -59.11 23.13 -39.66
CA GLN A 91 -58.67 21.87 -40.25
C GLN A 91 -58.29 20.84 -39.20
N ALA A 92 -57.77 21.25 -38.04
CA ALA A 92 -57.53 20.37 -36.90
C ALA A 92 -58.82 19.95 -36.15
N GLY A 93 -60.00 20.44 -36.57
CA GLY A 93 -61.28 20.18 -35.91
C GLY A 93 -61.51 21.05 -34.67
N ILE A 94 -60.74 22.12 -34.52
CA ILE A 94 -60.79 23.05 -33.39
C ILE A 94 -61.73 24.19 -33.80
N SER A 95 -62.98 24.10 -33.39
CA SER A 95 -63.92 25.22 -33.54
C SER A 95 -63.65 26.24 -32.42
N HIS A 96 -63.85 27.52 -32.73
CA HIS A 96 -63.78 28.56 -31.71
C HIS A 96 -64.80 28.33 -30.60
N GLN A 97 -66.01 27.88 -30.96
CA GLN A 97 -67.11 27.65 -30.02
C GLN A 97 -66.74 26.63 -28.95
N ASP A 98 -65.97 25.60 -29.33
CA ASP A 98 -65.56 24.53 -28.43
C ASP A 98 -64.25 24.84 -27.69
N TYR A 99 -63.37 25.67 -28.27
CA TYR A 99 -62.03 25.96 -27.74
C TYR A 99 -61.61 27.44 -27.89
N PRO A 100 -62.32 28.38 -27.24
CA PRO A 100 -62.06 29.82 -27.38
C PRO A 100 -60.64 30.21 -26.96
N GLU A 101 -60.12 29.61 -25.87
CA GLU A 101 -58.78 29.85 -25.34
C GLU A 101 -57.66 29.50 -26.35
N LEU A 102 -57.91 28.55 -27.25
CA LEU A 102 -56.94 28.19 -28.28
C LEU A 102 -56.85 29.27 -29.36
N TYR A 103 -57.99 29.87 -29.72
CA TYR A 103 -58.03 30.98 -30.67
C TYR A 103 -57.42 32.25 -30.05
N GLU A 104 -57.62 32.50 -28.75
CA GLU A 104 -56.96 33.57 -28.00
C GLU A 104 -55.43 33.40 -28.02
N THR A 105 -54.93 32.22 -27.62
CA THR A 105 -53.49 31.92 -27.61
C THR A 105 -52.88 32.04 -29.02
N ALA A 106 -53.60 31.58 -30.04
CA ALA A 106 -53.19 31.71 -31.44
C ALA A 106 -53.08 33.17 -31.89
N MET A 107 -53.86 34.10 -31.31
CA MET A 107 -53.79 35.53 -31.61
C MET A 107 -52.64 36.24 -30.88
N GLU A 108 -52.29 35.77 -29.69
CA GLU A 108 -51.17 36.30 -28.91
C GLU A 108 -49.80 35.92 -29.52
N ASP A 109 -49.66 34.69 -30.04
CA ASP A 109 -48.38 34.11 -30.47
C ASP A 109 -48.27 33.75 -31.98
N ALA A 110 -49.09 34.37 -32.86
CA ALA A 110 -49.34 33.99 -34.27
C ALA A 110 -48.16 34.09 -35.29
N CYS A 111 -46.95 33.68 -34.91
CA CYS A 111 -45.76 33.88 -35.72
C CYS A 111 -45.46 32.76 -36.75
N TYR A 112 -46.09 31.57 -36.71
CA TYR A 112 -45.74 30.42 -37.58
C TYR A 112 -46.92 29.49 -37.98
N PRO A 113 -47.92 29.96 -38.74
CA PRO A 113 -49.09 29.17 -39.14
C PRO A 113 -48.75 27.86 -39.86
N GLU A 114 -47.81 27.90 -40.82
CA GLU A 114 -47.49 26.71 -41.62
C GLU A 114 -46.87 25.61 -40.76
N LYS A 115 -46.06 25.97 -39.76
CA LYS A 115 -45.42 25.01 -38.86
C LYS A 115 -46.39 24.43 -37.83
N LEU A 116 -47.29 25.25 -37.29
CA LEU A 116 -48.39 24.79 -36.43
C LEU A 116 -49.31 23.81 -37.17
N SER A 117 -49.60 24.07 -38.45
CA SER A 117 -50.36 23.15 -39.32
C SER A 117 -49.72 21.77 -39.37
N ALA A 118 -48.41 21.72 -39.55
CA ALA A 118 -47.66 20.48 -39.66
C ALA A 118 -47.67 19.71 -38.33
N VAL A 119 -47.44 20.38 -37.19
CA VAL A 119 -47.48 19.73 -35.87
C VAL A 119 -48.90 19.23 -35.54
N PHE A 120 -49.93 20.01 -35.82
CA PHE A 120 -51.32 19.62 -35.54
C PHE A 120 -51.81 18.50 -36.44
N SER A 121 -51.43 18.51 -37.71
CA SER A 121 -51.69 17.39 -38.61
C SER A 121 -50.99 16.13 -38.12
N LEU A 122 -49.76 16.24 -37.62
CA LEU A 122 -49.02 15.12 -37.04
C LEU A 122 -49.69 14.61 -35.75
N LEU A 123 -50.05 15.50 -34.82
CA LEU A 123 -50.76 15.12 -33.59
C LEU A 123 -52.08 14.42 -33.90
N ARG A 124 -52.88 14.97 -34.82
CA ARG A 124 -54.18 14.40 -35.21
C ARG A 124 -54.05 13.05 -35.91
N ASN A 125 -53.06 12.90 -36.80
CA ASN A 125 -52.94 11.71 -37.63
C ASN A 125 -52.15 10.58 -36.94
N LYS A 126 -51.27 10.90 -35.99
CA LYS A 126 -50.26 9.95 -35.47
C LYS A 126 -50.24 9.80 -33.94
N ALA A 127 -50.56 10.84 -33.17
CA ALA A 127 -50.40 10.81 -31.71
C ALA A 127 -51.73 10.76 -30.93
N CYS A 128 -52.74 11.55 -31.33
CA CYS A 128 -53.96 11.81 -30.57
C CYS A 128 -55.17 11.83 -31.51
N LYS A 129 -56.19 11.01 -31.25
CA LYS A 129 -57.34 10.84 -32.16
C LYS A 129 -58.22 12.08 -32.24
N THR A 130 -58.35 12.85 -31.16
CA THR A 130 -59.15 14.09 -31.16
C THR A 130 -58.53 15.18 -30.28
N VAL A 131 -58.81 16.45 -30.61
CA VAL A 131 -58.43 17.61 -29.79
C VAL A 131 -59.13 17.57 -28.43
N GLN A 132 -60.35 17.03 -28.40
CA GLN A 132 -61.21 16.99 -27.21
C GLN A 132 -60.62 16.13 -26.09
N GLU A 133 -59.97 15.01 -26.44
CA GLU A 133 -59.30 14.13 -25.48
C GLU A 133 -57.99 14.71 -24.94
N HIS A 134 -57.36 15.63 -25.69
CA HIS A 134 -55.99 16.09 -25.43
C HIS A 134 -55.81 17.61 -25.51
N LYS A 135 -56.84 18.39 -25.09
CA LYS A 135 -56.88 19.86 -25.17
C LYS A 135 -55.60 20.54 -24.67
N LYS A 136 -55.11 20.15 -23.49
CA LYS A 136 -53.89 20.70 -22.88
C LYS A 136 -52.63 20.50 -23.72
N LEU A 137 -52.58 19.43 -24.51
CA LEU A 137 -51.46 19.11 -25.40
C LEU A 137 -51.40 20.11 -26.55
N TYR A 138 -52.54 20.37 -27.18
CA TYR A 138 -52.68 21.35 -28.26
C TYR A 138 -52.44 22.78 -27.74
N GLU A 139 -52.94 23.13 -26.55
CA GLU A 139 -52.67 24.43 -25.90
C GLU A 139 -51.17 24.69 -25.73
N ARG A 140 -50.42 23.69 -25.24
CA ARG A 140 -48.98 23.84 -24.99
C ARG A 140 -48.17 23.99 -26.29
N VAL A 141 -48.53 23.27 -27.36
CA VAL A 141 -47.88 23.42 -28.68
C VAL A 141 -48.05 24.83 -29.22
N MET A 142 -49.22 25.45 -29.03
CA MET A 142 -49.48 26.80 -29.54
C MET A 142 -48.77 27.90 -28.76
N ARG A 143 -48.46 27.68 -27.48
CA ARG A 143 -47.62 28.59 -26.68
C ARG A 143 -46.14 28.50 -27.05
N LYS A 144 -45.75 27.56 -27.91
CA LYS A 144 -44.36 27.31 -28.34
C LYS A 144 -44.24 27.10 -29.85
N PRO A 145 -44.84 27.96 -30.69
CA PRO A 145 -44.98 27.70 -32.13
C PRO A 145 -43.65 27.77 -32.87
N MET A 146 -42.64 28.48 -32.33
CA MET A 146 -41.30 28.55 -32.91
C MET A 146 -40.55 27.21 -32.86
N TYR A 147 -40.94 26.28 -31.98
CA TYR A 147 -40.31 24.96 -31.82
C TYR A 147 -41.05 23.84 -32.55
N ALA A 148 -42.01 24.20 -33.41
CA ALA A 148 -42.82 23.24 -34.15
C ALA A 148 -41.99 22.24 -34.97
N ASP A 149 -40.86 22.67 -35.55
CA ASP A 149 -39.97 21.77 -36.30
C ASP A 149 -39.31 20.73 -35.38
N GLN A 150 -38.86 21.14 -34.20
CA GLN A 150 -38.27 20.24 -33.20
C GLN A 150 -39.31 19.26 -32.64
N LEU A 151 -40.55 19.71 -32.46
CA LEU A 151 -41.67 18.86 -32.05
C LEU A 151 -42.00 17.82 -33.10
N ILE A 152 -42.05 18.20 -34.38
CA ILE A 152 -42.25 17.25 -35.49
C ILE A 152 -41.16 16.19 -35.49
N VAL A 153 -39.89 16.59 -35.37
CA VAL A 153 -38.76 15.66 -35.30
C VAL A 153 -38.87 14.73 -34.09
N SER A 154 -39.25 15.26 -32.93
CA SER A 154 -39.38 14.48 -31.69
C SER A 154 -40.53 13.47 -31.76
N PHE A 155 -41.69 13.88 -32.28
CA PHE A 155 -42.82 12.97 -32.49
C PHE A 155 -42.53 11.91 -33.56
N ALA A 156 -41.83 12.27 -34.64
CA ALA A 156 -41.38 11.28 -35.62
C ALA A 156 -40.42 10.25 -34.98
N LYS A 157 -39.54 10.67 -34.07
CA LYS A 157 -38.69 9.74 -33.32
C LYS A 157 -39.48 8.85 -32.35
N LEU A 158 -40.50 9.38 -31.69
CA LEU A 158 -41.40 8.58 -30.84
C LEU A 158 -42.14 7.51 -31.66
N GLU A 159 -42.62 7.88 -32.84
CA GLU A 159 -43.23 6.93 -33.78
C GLU A 159 -42.23 5.87 -34.25
N GLN A 160 -41.01 6.28 -34.62
CA GLN A 160 -39.93 5.35 -34.99
C GLN A 160 -39.54 4.41 -33.85
N ALA A 161 -39.64 4.87 -32.60
CA ALA A 161 -39.44 4.05 -31.40
C ALA A 161 -40.64 3.12 -31.10
N GLY A 162 -41.75 3.28 -31.83
CA GLY A 162 -43.00 2.54 -31.60
C GLY A 162 -43.74 2.95 -30.34
N ILE A 163 -43.54 4.20 -29.86
CA ILE A 163 -44.18 4.73 -28.65
C ILE A 163 -45.33 5.65 -29.08
N GLY A 164 -46.55 5.15 -28.98
CA GLY A 164 -47.75 5.98 -29.15
C GLY A 164 -48.02 6.85 -27.94
N TYR A 165 -48.86 7.87 -28.10
CA TYR A 165 -49.28 8.72 -26.98
C TYR A 165 -49.96 7.92 -25.88
N GLN A 166 -50.81 6.96 -26.25
CA GLN A 166 -51.54 6.10 -25.30
C GLN A 166 -50.61 5.23 -24.47
N ASP A 167 -49.43 4.90 -25.01
CA ASP A 167 -48.44 4.05 -24.36
C ASP A 167 -47.65 4.84 -23.30
N HIS A 168 -47.37 6.13 -23.54
CA HIS A 168 -46.65 6.98 -22.58
C HIS A 168 -47.05 8.48 -22.66
N PRO A 169 -48.23 8.87 -22.17
CA PRO A 169 -48.76 10.25 -22.29
C PRO A 169 -47.82 11.31 -21.71
N THR A 170 -47.20 11.03 -20.58
CA THR A 170 -46.28 11.94 -19.88
C THR A 170 -44.99 12.22 -20.64
N LEU A 171 -44.55 11.33 -21.55
CA LEU A 171 -43.36 11.54 -22.37
C LEU A 171 -43.66 12.53 -23.49
N TYR A 172 -44.81 12.39 -24.14
CA TYR A 172 -45.31 13.37 -25.11
C TYR A 172 -45.53 14.73 -24.47
N GLU A 173 -46.06 14.77 -23.24
CA GLU A 173 -46.16 16.02 -22.49
C GLU A 173 -44.79 16.65 -22.18
N ASN A 174 -43.79 15.86 -21.81
CA ASN A 174 -42.42 16.34 -21.55
C ASN A 174 -41.75 16.89 -22.82
N VAL A 175 -41.90 16.21 -23.96
CA VAL A 175 -41.40 16.67 -25.25
C VAL A 175 -41.97 18.03 -25.62
N ILE A 176 -43.24 18.26 -25.31
CA ILE A 176 -43.92 19.52 -25.59
C ILE A 176 -43.52 20.63 -24.61
N GLN A 177 -43.30 20.27 -23.35
CA GLN A 177 -42.87 21.25 -22.35
C GLN A 177 -41.44 21.73 -22.61
N ASN A 178 -40.56 20.87 -23.15
CA ASN A 178 -39.14 21.16 -23.34
C ASN A 178 -38.68 20.84 -24.79
N PRO A 179 -39.26 21.47 -25.82
CA PRO A 179 -39.02 21.10 -27.21
C PRO A 179 -37.63 21.50 -27.73
N ASP A 180 -36.97 22.42 -27.05
CA ASP A 180 -35.60 22.87 -27.29
C ASP A 180 -34.56 22.19 -26.41
N ASP A 181 -35.00 21.33 -25.49
CA ASP A 181 -34.08 20.54 -24.69
C ASP A 181 -33.45 19.47 -25.58
N GLY A 182 -32.19 19.70 -25.96
CA GLY A 182 -31.38 18.73 -26.69
C GLY A 182 -31.36 17.35 -26.01
N ASN A 183 -31.58 17.29 -24.69
CA ASN A 183 -31.67 16.04 -23.94
C ASN A 183 -32.91 15.22 -24.28
N VAL A 184 -34.05 15.86 -24.57
CA VAL A 184 -35.27 15.17 -25.02
C VAL A 184 -35.00 14.50 -26.37
N CYS A 185 -34.41 15.22 -27.32
CA CYS A 185 -34.06 14.68 -28.63
C CYS A 185 -33.07 13.50 -28.58
N MET A 186 -32.14 13.51 -27.61
CA MET A 186 -31.18 12.41 -27.38
C MET A 186 -31.86 11.19 -26.75
N ARG A 187 -32.69 11.35 -25.71
CA ARG A 187 -33.44 10.24 -25.09
C ARG A 187 -34.33 9.50 -26.10
N LEU A 188 -34.96 10.26 -27.00
CA LEU A 188 -35.76 9.69 -28.07
C LEU A 188 -34.94 8.90 -29.09
N ALA A 189 -33.70 9.32 -29.37
CA ALA A 189 -32.79 8.54 -30.21
C ALA A 189 -32.45 7.18 -29.58
N GLY A 190 -32.29 7.12 -28.26
CA GLY A 190 -32.08 5.85 -27.53
C GLY A 190 -33.29 4.93 -27.59
N CYS A 191 -34.51 5.50 -27.53
CA CYS A 191 -35.74 4.73 -27.72
C CYS A 191 -35.85 4.15 -29.14
N VAL A 192 -35.41 4.91 -30.15
CA VAL A 192 -35.31 4.41 -31.54
C VAL A 192 -34.27 3.29 -31.66
N ALA A 193 -33.14 3.41 -30.95
CA ALA A 193 -32.12 2.37 -30.92
C ALA A 193 -32.64 1.06 -30.30
N LEU A 194 -33.40 1.12 -29.20
CA LEU A 194 -34.08 -0.04 -28.61
C LEU A 194 -35.01 -0.73 -29.63
N LYS A 195 -35.80 0.06 -30.37
CA LYS A 195 -36.70 -0.47 -31.39
C LYS A 195 -35.96 -1.13 -32.54
N LYS A 196 -34.86 -0.54 -33.01
CA LYS A 196 -33.97 -1.13 -34.02
C LYS A 196 -33.28 -2.41 -33.52
N ALA A 197 -33.01 -2.50 -32.22
CA ALA A 197 -32.54 -3.71 -31.57
C ALA A 197 -33.59 -4.83 -31.47
N GLY A 198 -34.82 -4.58 -31.95
CA GLY A 198 -35.93 -5.53 -31.89
C GLY A 198 -36.72 -5.52 -30.58
N ILE A 199 -36.44 -4.57 -29.69
CA ILE A 199 -37.12 -4.41 -28.39
C ILE A 199 -38.33 -3.51 -28.62
N ASN A 200 -39.55 -4.01 -28.42
CA ASN A 200 -40.75 -3.16 -28.53
C ASN A 200 -41.10 -2.54 -27.19
N PHE A 201 -41.56 -1.27 -27.21
CA PHE A 201 -42.04 -0.59 -26.01
C PHE A 201 -43.15 -1.37 -25.29
N SER A 202 -44.10 -1.95 -26.03
CA SER A 202 -45.21 -2.75 -25.50
C SER A 202 -44.74 -3.95 -24.66
N ASP A 203 -43.60 -4.52 -25.04
CA ASP A 203 -43.10 -5.78 -24.46
C ASP A 203 -42.20 -5.51 -23.25
N ARG A 204 -41.50 -4.37 -23.25
CA ARG A 204 -40.50 -3.98 -22.24
C ARG A 204 -40.54 -2.48 -21.90
N PRO A 205 -41.65 -1.96 -21.37
CA PRO A 205 -41.81 -0.52 -21.10
C PRO A 205 -40.80 0.00 -20.07
N MET A 206 -40.36 -0.85 -19.13
CA MET A 206 -39.36 -0.49 -18.11
C MET A 206 -37.99 -0.15 -18.70
N LEU A 207 -37.54 -0.84 -19.76
CA LEU A 207 -36.23 -0.56 -20.38
C LEU A 207 -36.22 0.78 -21.10
N TYR A 208 -37.32 1.09 -21.79
CA TYR A 208 -37.54 2.41 -22.37
C TYR A 208 -37.56 3.49 -21.30
N ASN A 209 -38.26 3.25 -20.18
CA ASN A 209 -38.26 4.19 -19.06
C ASN A 209 -36.84 4.40 -18.48
N THR A 210 -36.02 3.35 -18.38
CA THR A 210 -34.62 3.47 -17.96
C THR A 210 -33.80 4.33 -18.93
N VAL A 211 -33.98 4.18 -20.25
CA VAL A 211 -33.31 5.03 -21.24
C VAL A 211 -33.82 6.47 -21.18
N ILE A 212 -35.11 6.67 -20.93
CA ILE A 212 -35.74 7.99 -20.76
C ILE A 212 -35.26 8.69 -19.47
N GLN A 213 -34.97 7.92 -18.41
CA GLN A 213 -34.51 8.42 -17.11
C GLN A 213 -32.98 8.49 -16.98
N GLY A 214 -32.24 7.78 -17.83
CA GLY A 214 -30.78 7.63 -17.78
C GLY A 214 -29.96 8.90 -18.05
N ALA A 215 -28.68 8.86 -17.68
CA ALA A 215 -27.77 10.01 -17.71
C ALA A 215 -27.53 10.58 -19.13
N MET A 216 -27.49 11.91 -19.19
CA MET A 216 -27.94 12.75 -20.30
C MET A 216 -27.04 12.82 -21.55
N THR A 217 -25.81 12.32 -21.51
CA THR A 217 -24.79 12.57 -22.56
C THR A 217 -24.36 11.36 -23.36
N ARG A 218 -24.93 10.16 -23.12
CA ARG A 218 -24.32 8.90 -23.61
C ARG A 218 -25.23 7.97 -24.42
N VAL A 219 -26.30 8.51 -25.00
CA VAL A 219 -27.30 7.73 -25.75
C VAL A 219 -26.78 7.28 -27.12
N ASN A 220 -25.89 8.04 -27.74
CA ASN A 220 -25.23 7.63 -28.97
C ASN A 220 -24.35 6.40 -28.72
N GLU A 221 -23.72 6.33 -27.56
CA GLU A 221 -22.85 5.22 -27.17
C GLU A 221 -23.65 3.99 -26.77
N LEU A 222 -24.87 4.15 -26.22
CA LEU A 222 -25.81 3.04 -26.08
C LEU A 222 -26.21 2.47 -27.45
N THR A 223 -26.49 3.36 -28.41
CA THR A 223 -26.83 2.96 -29.79
C THR A 223 -25.68 2.19 -30.43
N ASN A 224 -24.47 2.74 -30.36
CA ASN A 224 -23.25 2.07 -30.84
C ASN A 224 -23.04 0.73 -30.12
N GLY A 225 -23.32 0.65 -28.81
CA GLY A 225 -23.20 -0.59 -28.04
C GLY A 225 -24.13 -1.69 -28.56
N PHE A 226 -25.38 -1.34 -28.87
CA PHE A 226 -26.31 -2.29 -29.49
C PHE A 226 -25.91 -2.67 -30.91
N GLU A 227 -25.43 -1.72 -31.70
CA GLU A 227 -24.92 -1.99 -33.06
C GLU A 227 -23.74 -2.96 -33.01
N VAL A 228 -22.78 -2.77 -32.11
CA VAL A 228 -21.65 -3.69 -31.91
C VAL A 228 -22.12 -5.09 -31.51
N LEU A 229 -23.10 -5.21 -30.61
CA LEU A 229 -23.68 -6.52 -30.27
C LEU A 229 -24.37 -7.18 -31.47
N GLN A 230 -25.15 -6.43 -32.23
CA GLN A 230 -25.82 -6.94 -33.43
C GLN A 230 -24.83 -7.37 -34.52
N GLU A 231 -23.77 -6.60 -34.75
CA GLU A 231 -22.69 -6.95 -35.66
C GLU A 231 -21.92 -8.18 -35.20
N ALA A 232 -21.80 -8.38 -33.89
CA ALA A 232 -21.28 -9.61 -33.29
C ALA A 232 -22.27 -10.80 -33.36
N GLY A 233 -23.43 -10.63 -34.00
CA GLY A 233 -24.46 -11.67 -34.14
C GLY A 233 -25.29 -11.93 -32.88
N ILE A 234 -25.21 -11.06 -31.88
CA ILE A 234 -25.93 -11.17 -30.61
C ILE A 234 -27.22 -10.36 -30.75
N SER A 235 -28.37 -11.03 -30.80
CA SER A 235 -29.67 -10.37 -30.86
C SER A 235 -30.31 -10.24 -29.47
N TYR A 236 -31.19 -9.24 -29.28
CA TYR A 236 -31.95 -9.13 -28.04
C TYR A 236 -32.88 -10.33 -27.81
N GLN A 237 -33.42 -10.93 -28.87
CA GLN A 237 -34.35 -12.07 -28.76
C GLN A 237 -33.65 -13.29 -28.16
N ASP A 238 -32.38 -13.47 -28.51
CA ASP A 238 -31.57 -14.58 -28.02
C ASP A 238 -30.96 -14.28 -26.65
N TYR A 239 -30.61 -13.01 -26.37
CA TYR A 239 -29.84 -12.62 -25.18
C TYR A 239 -30.33 -11.32 -24.51
N PRO A 240 -31.56 -11.31 -23.96
CA PRO A 240 -32.15 -10.10 -23.41
C PRO A 240 -31.35 -9.54 -22.22
N GLU A 241 -30.78 -10.41 -21.38
CA GLU A 241 -30.03 -10.03 -20.17
C GLU A 241 -28.80 -9.18 -20.46
N LEU A 242 -28.08 -9.45 -21.56
CA LEU A 242 -26.89 -8.70 -21.93
C LEU A 242 -27.23 -7.26 -22.36
N TYR A 243 -28.29 -7.09 -23.13
CA TYR A 243 -28.79 -5.77 -23.50
C TYR A 243 -29.25 -4.99 -22.26
N GLU A 244 -29.88 -5.66 -21.31
CA GLU A 244 -30.25 -5.04 -20.03
C GLU A 244 -29.03 -4.61 -19.22
N ASP A 245 -27.96 -5.40 -19.18
CA ASP A 245 -26.71 -5.04 -18.49
C ASP A 245 -26.02 -3.84 -19.15
N VAL A 246 -26.02 -3.77 -20.49
CA VAL A 246 -25.53 -2.59 -21.22
C VAL A 246 -26.36 -1.34 -20.88
N ILE A 247 -27.68 -1.47 -20.74
CA ILE A 247 -28.57 -0.38 -20.32
C ILE A 247 -28.29 0.02 -18.86
N ARG A 248 -28.08 -0.93 -17.95
CA ARG A 248 -27.73 -0.66 -16.54
C ARG A 248 -26.41 0.11 -16.43
N GLN A 249 -25.47 -0.19 -17.33
CA GLN A 249 -24.14 0.44 -17.40
C GLN A 249 -24.08 1.58 -18.42
N ILE A 250 -25.20 2.23 -18.76
CA ILE A 250 -25.25 3.34 -19.73
C ILE A 250 -24.27 4.47 -19.39
N GLY A 251 -24.00 4.67 -18.09
CA GLY A 251 -22.98 5.57 -17.58
C GLY A 251 -21.55 5.23 -18.00
N TYR A 252 -21.29 4.08 -18.62
CA TYR A 252 -19.98 3.66 -19.13
C TYR A 252 -20.05 3.10 -20.57
N ALA A 253 -21.14 3.39 -21.29
CA ALA A 253 -21.40 2.82 -22.62
C ALA A 253 -20.23 2.97 -23.60
N TYR A 254 -19.53 4.11 -23.64
CA TYR A 254 -18.37 4.31 -24.52
C TYR A 254 -17.20 3.34 -24.24
N LYS A 255 -16.98 2.99 -22.96
CA LYS A 255 -15.97 2.00 -22.56
C LYS A 255 -16.43 0.58 -22.89
N LEU A 256 -17.72 0.31 -22.75
CA LEU A 256 -18.32 -0.96 -23.16
C LEU A 256 -18.21 -1.18 -24.66
N VAL A 257 -18.52 -0.16 -25.46
CA VAL A 257 -18.36 -0.18 -26.92
C VAL A 257 -16.92 -0.49 -27.30
N ALA A 258 -15.95 0.23 -26.73
CA ALA A 258 -14.53 -0.03 -26.99
C ALA A 258 -14.12 -1.46 -26.59
N ALA A 259 -14.62 -1.96 -25.45
CA ALA A 259 -14.31 -3.29 -24.96
C ALA A 259 -14.95 -4.38 -25.83
N PHE A 260 -16.19 -4.18 -26.29
CA PHE A 260 -16.87 -5.10 -27.20
C PHE A 260 -16.23 -5.12 -28.58
N GLU A 261 -15.81 -3.98 -29.12
CA GLU A 261 -15.04 -3.92 -30.37
C GLU A 261 -13.70 -4.63 -30.24
N ALA A 262 -13.00 -4.46 -29.10
CA ALA A 262 -11.78 -5.20 -28.85
C ALA A 262 -12.02 -6.71 -28.69
N LEU A 263 -13.14 -7.12 -28.08
CA LEU A 263 -13.55 -8.53 -28.01
C LEU A 263 -13.91 -9.11 -29.38
N LYS A 264 -14.50 -8.32 -30.29
CA LYS A 264 -14.83 -8.74 -31.65
C LYS A 264 -13.59 -9.17 -32.43
N ASP A 265 -12.47 -8.50 -32.23
CA ASP A 265 -11.18 -8.87 -32.84
C ASP A 265 -10.56 -10.14 -32.24
N VAL A 266 -11.00 -10.55 -31.05
CA VAL A 266 -10.50 -11.72 -30.30
C VAL A 266 -11.41 -12.95 -30.52
N VAL A 267 -12.68 -12.75 -30.88
CA VAL A 267 -13.69 -13.79 -31.08
C VAL A 267 -13.87 -14.09 -32.57
N VAL A 268 -13.41 -15.26 -33.02
CA VAL A 268 -13.34 -15.60 -34.47
C VAL A 268 -14.69 -16.11 -35.03
N ALA A 269 -15.60 -16.63 -34.20
CA ALA A 269 -16.93 -17.08 -34.62
C ALA A 269 -17.96 -17.07 -33.46
N PRO A 270 -18.98 -16.18 -33.47
CA PRO A 270 -19.80 -15.87 -32.30
C PRO A 270 -20.93 -16.86 -31.92
N THR A 271 -20.88 -18.13 -32.36
CA THR A 271 -22.05 -19.04 -32.29
C THR A 271 -22.11 -20.00 -31.09
N GLN A 272 -21.21 -19.92 -30.10
CA GLN A 272 -21.23 -20.80 -28.91
C GLN A 272 -21.53 -20.08 -27.58
N GLN A 273 -22.19 -20.80 -26.67
CA GLN A 273 -22.62 -20.33 -25.34
C GLN A 273 -21.48 -19.75 -24.47
N ASN A 274 -20.24 -20.19 -24.69
CA ASN A 274 -19.07 -19.71 -23.95
C ASN A 274 -18.70 -18.25 -24.32
N TYR A 275 -18.82 -17.82 -25.58
CA TYR A 275 -18.50 -16.44 -25.98
C TYR A 275 -19.42 -15.42 -25.31
N LEU A 276 -20.70 -15.76 -25.19
CA LEU A 276 -21.68 -14.95 -24.51
C LEU A 276 -21.26 -14.68 -23.06
N ALA A 277 -20.67 -15.67 -22.38
CA ALA A 277 -20.20 -15.49 -21.01
C ALA A 277 -19.13 -14.40 -20.88
N LEU A 278 -18.27 -14.21 -21.90
CA LEU A 278 -17.27 -13.12 -21.92
C LEU A 278 -17.91 -11.75 -22.14
N TYR A 279 -18.85 -11.65 -23.09
CA TYR A 279 -19.59 -10.41 -23.32
C TYR A 279 -20.42 -10.02 -22.08
N ILE A 280 -21.09 -10.98 -21.44
CA ILE A 280 -21.80 -10.79 -20.16
C ILE A 280 -20.82 -10.37 -19.07
N PHE A 281 -19.67 -11.06 -18.93
CA PHE A 281 -18.67 -10.71 -17.92
C PHE A 281 -18.17 -9.28 -18.09
N VAL A 282 -17.81 -8.87 -19.31
CA VAL A 282 -17.37 -7.49 -19.62
C VAL A 282 -18.48 -6.47 -19.39
N ALA A 283 -19.72 -6.80 -19.75
CA ALA A 283 -20.88 -5.95 -19.49
C ALA A 283 -21.08 -5.70 -17.99
N GLN A 284 -20.95 -6.74 -17.18
CA GLN A 284 -21.20 -6.68 -15.74
C GLN A 284 -20.04 -6.10 -14.94
N ASN A 285 -18.80 -6.27 -15.41
CA ASN A 285 -17.58 -6.01 -14.63
C ASN A 285 -16.68 -4.92 -15.24
N LEU A 286 -17.26 -3.92 -15.91
CA LEU A 286 -16.49 -2.88 -16.59
C LEU A 286 -15.63 -2.04 -15.62
N THR A 287 -14.37 -2.43 -15.47
CA THR A 287 -13.36 -1.71 -14.69
C THR A 287 -12.43 -0.90 -15.60
N ALA A 288 -11.63 0.00 -15.03
CA ALA A 288 -10.62 0.75 -15.77
C ALA A 288 -9.58 -0.13 -16.50
N ASN A 289 -9.47 -1.41 -16.16
CA ASN A 289 -8.41 -2.31 -16.64
C ASN A 289 -8.86 -3.29 -17.72
N ILE A 290 -10.16 -3.40 -18.00
CA ILE A 290 -10.65 -4.36 -19.01
C ILE A 290 -10.14 -4.01 -20.40
N GLN A 291 -10.17 -2.75 -20.80
CA GLN A 291 -9.69 -2.33 -22.12
C GLN A 291 -8.18 -2.62 -22.29
N PRO A 292 -7.28 -2.18 -21.37
CA PRO A 292 -5.88 -2.59 -21.43
C PRO A 292 -5.67 -4.10 -21.49
N SER A 293 -6.45 -4.90 -20.74
CA SER A 293 -6.35 -6.36 -20.78
C SER A 293 -6.70 -6.91 -22.16
N LEU A 294 -7.77 -6.43 -22.78
CA LEU A 294 -8.19 -6.82 -24.12
C LEU A 294 -7.14 -6.42 -25.18
N ASP A 295 -6.55 -5.23 -25.06
CA ASP A 295 -5.48 -4.79 -25.96
C ASP A 295 -4.25 -5.72 -25.86
N LYS A 296 -3.90 -6.16 -24.64
CA LYS A 296 -2.82 -7.13 -24.41
C LYS A 296 -3.15 -8.52 -24.93
N ILE A 297 -4.38 -9.00 -24.72
CA ILE A 297 -4.89 -10.26 -25.26
C ILE A 297 -4.74 -10.28 -26.79
N LYS A 298 -5.13 -9.18 -27.46
CA LYS A 298 -4.97 -9.00 -28.90
C LYS A 298 -3.50 -9.00 -29.33
N GLN A 299 -2.62 -8.30 -28.60
CA GLN A 299 -1.18 -8.25 -28.89
C GLN A 299 -0.48 -9.61 -28.72
N LEU A 300 -1.02 -10.50 -27.89
CA LEU A 300 -0.53 -11.86 -27.69
C LEU A 300 -1.16 -12.89 -28.66
N ASP A 301 -1.98 -12.42 -29.61
CA ASP A 301 -2.73 -13.24 -30.60
C ASP A 301 -3.60 -14.34 -29.98
N LEU A 302 -4.09 -14.12 -28.75
CA LEU A 302 -5.00 -15.06 -28.08
C LEU A 302 -6.39 -14.97 -28.74
N LYS A 303 -6.98 -16.12 -29.09
CA LYS A 303 -8.25 -16.18 -29.84
C LYS A 303 -9.20 -17.19 -29.26
N VAL A 304 -10.49 -16.85 -29.28
CA VAL A 304 -11.56 -17.77 -28.88
C VAL A 304 -12.05 -18.51 -30.14
N PRO A 305 -12.24 -19.85 -30.12
CA PRO A 305 -12.43 -20.73 -28.95
C PRO A 305 -11.16 -21.22 -28.25
N ASP A 306 -10.03 -21.27 -28.93
CA ASP A 306 -8.88 -22.05 -28.47
C ASP A 306 -8.24 -21.54 -27.16
N ASP A 307 -8.43 -20.26 -26.83
CA ASP A 307 -7.89 -19.60 -25.63
C ASP A 307 -8.96 -19.11 -24.65
N PHE A 308 -10.19 -19.65 -24.74
CA PHE A 308 -11.32 -19.20 -23.92
C PHE A 308 -11.00 -19.13 -22.42
N GLU A 309 -10.46 -20.22 -21.85
CA GLU A 309 -10.14 -20.32 -20.43
C GLU A 309 -9.08 -19.29 -19.99
N ILE A 310 -8.08 -19.05 -20.85
CA ILE A 310 -7.00 -18.09 -20.59
C ILE A 310 -7.57 -16.67 -20.55
N ILE A 311 -8.38 -16.33 -21.54
CA ILE A 311 -9.00 -15.02 -21.70
C ILE A 311 -9.98 -14.75 -20.55
N ASP A 312 -10.85 -15.70 -20.22
CA ASP A 312 -11.82 -15.57 -19.11
C ASP A 312 -11.10 -15.37 -17.77
N ASN A 313 -10.10 -16.20 -17.46
CA ASN A 313 -9.35 -16.08 -16.21
C ASN A 313 -8.53 -14.77 -16.13
N ALA A 314 -7.94 -14.32 -17.24
CA ALA A 314 -7.20 -13.06 -17.28
C ALA A 314 -8.11 -11.85 -17.05
N LEU A 315 -9.31 -11.85 -17.62
CA LEU A 315 -10.28 -10.77 -17.42
C LEU A 315 -10.85 -10.77 -16.00
N ARG A 316 -11.16 -11.95 -15.44
CA ARG A 316 -11.60 -12.10 -14.03
C ARG A 316 -10.54 -11.67 -13.01
N ALA A 317 -9.26 -11.78 -13.36
CA ALA A 317 -8.15 -11.35 -12.52
C ALA A 317 -8.00 -9.81 -12.41
N GLY A 318 -8.62 -9.04 -13.29
CA GLY A 318 -8.50 -7.58 -13.34
C GLY A 318 -7.06 -7.10 -13.57
N VAL A 319 -6.58 -6.17 -12.73
CA VAL A 319 -5.21 -5.60 -12.79
C VAL A 319 -4.13 -6.67 -12.81
N MET A 320 -4.34 -7.77 -12.09
CA MET A 320 -3.36 -8.83 -12.00
C MET A 320 -3.21 -9.59 -13.31
N GLY A 321 -4.33 -9.91 -13.96
CA GLY A 321 -4.33 -10.51 -15.29
C GLY A 321 -3.61 -9.62 -16.29
N LEU A 322 -3.89 -8.32 -16.26
CA LEU A 322 -3.17 -7.32 -17.07
C LEU A 322 -1.65 -7.34 -16.82
N ASN A 323 -1.22 -7.38 -15.56
CA ASN A 323 0.21 -7.42 -15.21
C ASN A 323 0.89 -8.70 -15.71
N ILE A 324 0.22 -9.85 -15.65
CA ILE A 324 0.76 -11.12 -16.15
C ILE A 324 0.81 -11.10 -17.68
N LEU A 325 -0.25 -10.67 -18.36
CA LEU A 325 -0.28 -10.54 -19.83
C LEU A 325 0.82 -9.58 -20.33
N THR A 326 1.01 -8.46 -19.63
CA THR A 326 2.08 -7.49 -19.94
C THR A 326 3.46 -8.13 -19.79
N TRP A 327 3.69 -8.86 -18.70
CA TRP A 327 4.94 -9.58 -18.48
C TRP A 327 5.20 -10.64 -19.55
N LEU A 328 4.19 -11.43 -19.93
CA LEU A 328 4.32 -12.43 -21.00
C LEU A 328 4.74 -11.79 -22.32
N GLN A 329 4.17 -10.63 -22.64
CA GLN A 329 4.51 -9.87 -23.84
C GLN A 329 5.93 -9.30 -23.79
N GLU A 330 6.32 -8.64 -22.68
CA GLU A 330 7.66 -8.05 -22.51
C GLU A 330 8.77 -9.10 -22.65
N ASN A 331 8.49 -10.33 -22.20
CA ASN A 331 9.40 -11.46 -22.32
C ASN A 331 9.25 -12.25 -23.65
N LYS A 332 8.43 -11.74 -24.60
CA LYS A 332 8.20 -12.33 -25.92
C LYS A 332 7.71 -13.79 -25.88
N LEU A 333 6.97 -14.14 -24.84
CA LEU A 333 6.46 -15.50 -24.62
C LEU A 333 5.15 -15.70 -25.40
N GLN A 334 5.27 -16.31 -26.58
CA GLN A 334 4.13 -16.63 -27.45
C GLN A 334 3.32 -17.83 -26.95
N ARG A 335 1.98 -17.76 -27.02
CA ARG A 335 1.07 -18.84 -26.56
C ARG A 335 1.37 -20.18 -27.22
N ASP A 336 1.54 -20.20 -28.55
CA ASP A 336 1.73 -21.45 -29.28
C ASP A 336 3.05 -22.12 -28.94
N SER A 337 4.12 -21.35 -28.69
CA SER A 337 5.44 -21.86 -28.35
C SER A 337 5.63 -22.10 -26.85
N HIS A 338 4.84 -21.48 -25.97
CA HIS A 338 5.05 -21.48 -24.52
C HIS A 338 3.78 -21.79 -23.72
N SER A 339 2.87 -22.58 -24.30
CA SER A 339 1.57 -22.93 -23.70
C SER A 339 1.64 -23.44 -22.26
N TYR A 340 2.75 -24.07 -21.84
CA TYR A 340 2.95 -24.53 -20.47
C TYR A 340 3.03 -23.38 -19.46
N ILE A 341 3.59 -22.22 -19.83
CA ILE A 341 3.66 -21.02 -18.98
C ILE A 341 2.27 -20.37 -18.86
N TYR A 342 1.53 -20.31 -19.96
CA TYR A 342 0.16 -19.77 -19.96
C TYR A 342 -0.77 -20.61 -19.09
N LYS A 343 -0.65 -21.95 -19.14
CA LYS A 343 -1.43 -22.86 -18.29
C LYS A 343 -1.18 -22.66 -16.80
N VAL A 344 0.05 -22.35 -16.41
CA VAL A 344 0.42 -22.12 -15.00
C VAL A 344 -0.33 -20.94 -14.42
N PHE A 345 -0.39 -19.83 -15.17
CA PHE A 345 -1.11 -18.67 -14.71
C PHE A 345 -2.62 -18.91 -14.86
N PHE A 346 -3.09 -19.32 -16.05
CA PHE A 346 -4.49 -19.16 -16.44
C PHE A 346 -5.31 -20.46 -16.62
N SER A 347 -4.79 -21.66 -16.30
CA SER A 347 -5.56 -22.91 -16.40
C SER A 347 -5.71 -23.63 -15.05
N GLY A 348 -6.89 -24.22 -14.80
CA GLY A 348 -7.18 -25.01 -13.59
C GLY A 348 -8.19 -24.38 -12.61
N SER A 349 -8.86 -25.23 -11.83
CA SER A 349 -9.88 -24.82 -10.85
C SER A 349 -9.25 -24.05 -9.67
N PRO A 350 -9.88 -22.95 -9.24
CA PRO A 350 -9.43 -21.60 -9.57
C PRO A 350 -7.97 -21.33 -9.15
N PRO A 351 -7.12 -20.69 -9.97
CA PRO A 351 -5.70 -20.58 -9.66
C PRO A 351 -5.47 -19.64 -8.47
N LEU A 352 -4.99 -20.20 -7.35
CA LEU A 352 -4.43 -19.45 -6.21
C LEU A 352 -3.40 -18.39 -6.67
N ILE A 353 -2.67 -18.68 -7.77
CA ILE A 353 -1.65 -17.81 -8.36
C ILE A 353 -2.22 -16.50 -8.89
N ILE A 354 -3.36 -16.53 -9.60
CA ILE A 354 -3.95 -15.33 -10.20
C ILE A 354 -4.65 -14.46 -9.15
N ARG A 355 -5.11 -15.08 -8.05
CA ARG A 355 -5.79 -14.37 -6.96
C ARG A 355 -4.83 -13.78 -5.92
N SER A 356 -3.53 -14.03 -6.05
CA SER A 356 -2.48 -13.54 -5.13
C SER A 356 -1.38 -12.78 -5.87
N LEU A 357 -1.32 -11.45 -5.65
CA LEU A 357 -0.27 -10.56 -6.19
C LEU A 357 1.14 -11.06 -5.88
N TYR A 358 1.27 -11.68 -4.71
CA TYR A 358 2.49 -12.22 -4.17
C TYR A 358 2.98 -13.44 -4.97
N TYR A 359 2.12 -14.45 -5.17
CA TYR A 359 2.51 -15.68 -5.88
C TYR A 359 2.89 -15.41 -7.33
N ALA A 360 2.11 -14.61 -8.07
CA ALA A 360 2.48 -14.34 -9.45
C ALA A 360 3.76 -13.50 -9.55
N SER A 361 4.04 -12.60 -8.59
CA SER A 361 5.30 -11.86 -8.57
C SER A 361 6.51 -12.77 -8.34
N LYS A 362 6.45 -13.68 -7.36
CA LYS A 362 7.51 -14.67 -7.14
C LYS A 362 7.73 -15.58 -8.34
N ILE A 363 6.66 -16.12 -8.90
CA ILE A 363 6.75 -17.00 -10.08
C ILE A 363 7.37 -16.24 -11.25
N LYS A 364 6.95 -14.99 -11.51
CA LYS A 364 7.58 -14.15 -12.55
C LYS A 364 9.08 -13.96 -12.32
N CYS A 365 9.51 -13.61 -11.10
CA CYS A 365 10.93 -13.44 -10.78
C CYS A 365 11.72 -14.75 -11.00
N GLN A 366 11.22 -15.87 -10.47
CA GLN A 366 11.87 -17.16 -10.62
C GLN A 366 11.96 -17.63 -12.08
N LEU A 367 10.92 -17.37 -12.88
CA LEU A 367 10.95 -17.64 -14.32
C LEU A 367 11.88 -16.68 -15.06
N GLN A 368 11.95 -15.40 -14.68
CA GLN A 368 12.91 -14.45 -15.24
C GLN A 368 14.35 -14.90 -15.01
N ASP A 369 14.70 -15.25 -13.77
CA ASP A 369 16.04 -15.75 -13.42
C ASP A 369 16.37 -17.03 -14.19
N TYR A 370 15.41 -17.95 -14.26
CA TYR A 370 15.57 -19.19 -15.03
C TYR A 370 15.80 -18.89 -16.52
N PHE A 371 15.06 -17.95 -17.11
CA PHE A 371 15.16 -17.61 -18.54
C PHE A 371 16.37 -16.74 -18.91
N GLN A 372 17.02 -16.09 -17.94
CA GLN A 372 18.33 -15.45 -18.18
C GLN A 372 19.41 -16.47 -18.57
N ILE A 373 19.31 -17.69 -18.03
CA ILE A 373 20.26 -18.78 -18.27
C ILE A 373 19.71 -19.73 -19.36
N ASN A 374 18.42 -20.02 -19.31
CA ASN A 374 17.77 -21.03 -20.15
C ASN A 374 16.80 -20.38 -21.13
N VAL A 375 17.23 -20.13 -22.35
CA VAL A 375 16.38 -19.52 -23.39
C VAL A 375 15.07 -20.33 -23.56
N PRO A 376 13.89 -19.68 -23.51
CA PRO A 376 12.60 -20.34 -23.73
C PRO A 376 12.59 -21.11 -25.05
N ARG A 377 12.25 -22.40 -24.98
CA ARG A 377 12.23 -23.30 -26.14
C ARG A 377 10.89 -23.23 -26.84
N THR A 378 10.92 -23.21 -28.16
CA THR A 378 9.74 -23.00 -29.01
C THR A 378 9.24 -24.23 -29.77
N SER A 379 10.04 -25.32 -29.82
CA SER A 379 9.72 -26.53 -30.59
C SER A 379 9.14 -27.63 -29.68
N LYS A 380 7.85 -27.94 -29.87
CA LYS A 380 7.09 -28.88 -29.04
C LYS A 380 7.57 -30.34 -29.15
N ASP A 381 8.21 -30.72 -30.25
CA ASP A 381 8.57 -32.12 -30.54
C ASP A 381 9.96 -32.52 -30.02
N GLY A 382 10.68 -31.61 -29.37
CA GLY A 382 12.02 -31.86 -28.84
C GLY A 382 12.02 -32.36 -27.40
N LYS A 383 12.84 -33.37 -27.09
CA LYS A 383 13.09 -33.81 -25.70
C LYS A 383 13.48 -32.64 -24.76
N ALA A 384 14.19 -31.64 -25.27
CA ALA A 384 14.58 -30.46 -24.53
C ALA A 384 13.41 -29.53 -24.17
N TYR A 385 12.35 -29.48 -24.97
CA TYR A 385 11.15 -28.70 -24.66
C TYR A 385 10.37 -29.34 -23.52
N HIS A 386 10.18 -30.66 -23.56
CA HIS A 386 9.53 -31.39 -22.47
C HIS A 386 10.33 -31.31 -21.15
N ALA A 387 11.67 -31.37 -21.22
CA ALA A 387 12.52 -31.17 -20.05
C ALA A 387 12.33 -29.77 -19.45
N GLN A 388 12.39 -28.71 -20.27
CA GLN A 388 12.14 -27.34 -19.81
C GLN A 388 10.73 -27.15 -19.23
N CYS A 389 9.70 -27.79 -19.82
CA CYS A 389 8.35 -27.77 -19.26
C CYS A 389 8.31 -28.36 -17.84
N GLN A 390 8.97 -29.50 -17.62
CA GLN A 390 9.06 -30.13 -16.31
C GLN A 390 9.86 -29.29 -15.31
N GLU A 391 10.98 -28.70 -15.73
CA GLU A 391 11.81 -27.81 -14.90
C GLU A 391 11.03 -26.57 -14.46
N VAL A 392 10.30 -25.94 -15.39
CA VAL A 392 9.45 -24.79 -15.09
C VAL A 392 8.32 -25.18 -14.14
N GLN A 393 7.63 -26.31 -14.38
CA GLN A 393 6.59 -26.80 -13.48
C GLN A 393 7.14 -27.08 -12.07
N GLN A 394 8.32 -27.70 -11.95
CA GLN A 394 8.97 -27.93 -10.66
C GLN A 394 9.35 -26.63 -9.96
N LEU A 395 9.80 -25.61 -10.71
CA LEU A 395 10.07 -24.27 -10.19
C LEU A 395 8.83 -23.64 -9.57
N ILE A 396 7.69 -23.76 -10.25
CA ILE A 396 6.41 -23.27 -9.78
C ILE A 396 5.91 -24.05 -8.57
N ASP A 397 5.94 -25.40 -8.64
CA ASP A 397 5.55 -26.26 -7.53
C ASP A 397 6.43 -26.00 -6.31
N LYS A 398 7.73 -25.70 -6.50
CA LYS A 398 8.64 -25.26 -5.44
C LYS A 398 8.22 -23.92 -4.84
N VAL A 399 7.84 -22.93 -5.64
CA VAL A 399 7.33 -21.64 -5.13
C VAL A 399 6.03 -21.83 -4.35
N LEU A 400 5.10 -22.63 -4.87
CA LEU A 400 3.81 -22.89 -4.22
C LEU A 400 3.95 -23.72 -2.94
N SER A 401 4.83 -24.71 -2.93
CA SER A 401 5.11 -25.53 -1.75
C SER A 401 5.97 -24.82 -0.70
N ALA A 402 6.84 -23.90 -1.13
CA ALA A 402 7.62 -23.07 -0.21
C ALA A 402 6.72 -22.21 0.68
N ASP A 403 5.55 -21.76 0.21
CA ASP A 403 4.67 -20.86 0.99
C ASP A 403 3.58 -21.57 1.82
N ASN A 404 3.41 -22.90 1.73
CA ASN A 404 2.82 -23.67 2.84
C ASN A 404 3.69 -23.58 4.11
N HIS A 405 4.90 -23.05 3.96
CA HIS A 405 5.78 -22.55 5.00
C HIS A 405 6.01 -21.05 4.73
N ILE A 406 5.04 -20.14 4.93
CA ILE A 406 5.38 -18.72 4.74
C ILE A 406 6.53 -18.32 5.67
N ALA A 407 7.69 -18.23 5.03
CA ALA A 407 8.93 -17.69 5.53
C ALA A 407 9.20 -16.30 4.91
N GLU A 408 8.36 -15.84 3.98
CA GLU A 408 8.74 -14.73 3.09
C GLU A 408 7.79 -13.52 3.19
N GLY A 409 7.98 -12.74 4.26
CA GLY A 409 8.17 -11.28 4.19
C GLY A 409 9.67 -10.98 4.34
N PRO A 410 10.18 -9.77 4.05
CA PRO A 410 11.10 -9.64 2.93
C PRO A 410 12.54 -10.11 3.26
N LEU A 411 12.77 -11.36 2.83
CA LEU A 411 13.86 -11.81 1.94
C LEU A 411 15.23 -12.14 2.54
N ASN A 412 15.26 -12.72 3.75
CA ASN A 412 16.12 -13.86 4.16
C ASN A 412 16.08 -13.95 5.70
N LYS A 413 16.06 -15.17 6.26
CA LYS A 413 16.33 -15.32 7.69
C LYS A 413 17.72 -14.73 7.96
N SER A 414 17.83 -13.82 8.94
CA SER A 414 19.15 -13.29 9.29
C SER A 414 20.04 -14.44 9.75
N ALA A 415 21.35 -14.31 9.57
CA ALA A 415 22.30 -15.31 10.08
C ALA A 415 22.10 -15.56 11.60
N ALA A 416 21.67 -14.54 12.35
CA ALA A 416 21.34 -14.67 13.76
C ALA A 416 20.04 -15.48 13.99
N SER A 417 18.98 -15.26 13.22
CA SER A 417 17.76 -16.09 13.28
C SER A 417 18.04 -17.55 12.98
N LEU A 418 18.80 -17.84 11.91
CA LEU A 418 19.24 -19.21 11.57
C LEU A 418 20.06 -19.83 12.69
N LYS A 419 20.98 -19.06 13.30
CA LYS A 419 21.81 -19.58 14.40
C LYS A 419 20.98 -19.87 15.65
N ILE A 420 19.97 -19.07 15.96
CA ILE A 420 19.03 -19.33 17.06
C ILE A 420 18.21 -20.60 16.78
N GLU A 421 17.73 -20.82 15.55
CA GLU A 421 17.07 -22.08 15.17
C GLU A 421 17.98 -23.30 15.37
N GLU A 422 19.24 -23.20 14.91
CA GLU A 422 20.25 -24.25 15.09
C GLU A 422 20.48 -24.54 16.58
N ILE A 423 20.61 -23.50 17.40
CA ILE A 423 20.79 -23.63 18.86
C ILE A 423 19.57 -24.32 19.50
N LEU A 424 18.36 -23.86 19.20
CA LEU A 424 17.13 -24.43 19.75
C LEU A 424 16.98 -25.88 19.32
N HIS A 425 17.25 -26.20 18.05
CA HIS A 425 17.23 -27.58 17.58
C HIS A 425 18.29 -28.44 18.28
N ARG A 426 19.52 -27.94 18.44
CA ARG A 426 20.57 -28.66 19.16
C ARG A 426 20.20 -28.95 20.61
N ILE A 427 19.55 -28.01 21.30
CA ILE A 427 19.05 -28.23 22.66
C ILE A 427 18.03 -29.38 22.72
N THR A 428 17.26 -29.64 21.65
CA THR A 428 16.31 -30.77 21.64
C THR A 428 16.97 -32.15 21.62
N ILE A 429 18.25 -32.25 21.23
CA ILE A 429 18.96 -33.53 21.06
C ILE A 429 20.14 -33.70 22.04
N GLU A 430 20.68 -32.62 22.59
CA GLU A 430 21.80 -32.65 23.52
C GLU A 430 21.33 -32.98 24.95
N ASP A 431 22.17 -33.67 25.74
CA ASP A 431 21.95 -33.80 27.17
C ASP A 431 22.04 -32.43 27.84
N ILE A 432 21.00 -32.05 28.58
CA ILE A 432 20.93 -30.75 29.25
C ILE A 432 22.12 -30.49 30.19
N ASN A 433 22.74 -31.54 30.73
CA ASN A 433 23.93 -31.44 31.59
C ASN A 433 25.20 -31.00 30.84
N ASN A 434 25.22 -31.15 29.51
CA ASN A 434 26.30 -30.66 28.65
C ASN A 434 26.10 -29.19 28.23
N ILE A 435 24.97 -28.59 28.59
CA ILE A 435 24.64 -27.22 28.20
C ILE A 435 24.88 -26.32 29.40
N ARG A 436 25.75 -25.32 29.23
CA ARG A 436 26.05 -24.32 30.25
C ARG A 436 25.66 -22.94 29.77
N MET A 437 25.10 -22.15 30.68
CA MET A 437 24.74 -20.78 30.38
C MET A 437 25.07 -19.87 31.56
N GLN A 438 25.87 -18.84 31.31
CA GLN A 438 26.32 -17.91 32.35
C GLN A 438 26.13 -16.46 31.93
N TYR A 439 26.05 -15.56 32.90
CA TYR A 439 26.01 -14.12 32.68
C TYR A 439 27.32 -13.48 33.11
N ILE A 440 27.92 -12.68 32.23
CA ILE A 440 29.11 -11.87 32.52
C ILE A 440 28.74 -10.41 32.33
N ASP A 441 28.87 -9.59 33.39
CA ASP A 441 28.42 -8.19 33.39
C ASP A 441 28.92 -7.38 32.17
N ALA A 442 30.13 -7.66 31.70
CA ALA A 442 30.73 -6.96 30.56
C ALA A 442 30.14 -7.30 29.18
N VAL A 443 29.73 -8.56 28.95
CA VAL A 443 29.37 -9.08 27.61
C VAL A 443 27.99 -9.72 27.53
N GLY A 444 27.29 -9.86 28.66
CA GLY A 444 25.98 -10.49 28.74
C GLY A 444 26.03 -12.01 28.88
N TYR A 445 25.05 -12.69 28.29
CA TYR A 445 24.87 -14.13 28.39
C TYR A 445 25.76 -14.90 27.41
N LEU A 446 26.46 -15.91 27.93
CA LEU A 446 27.22 -16.89 27.17
C LEU A 446 26.56 -18.26 27.27
N LEU A 447 26.40 -18.92 26.13
CA LEU A 447 25.91 -20.29 26.00
C LEU A 447 27.07 -21.20 25.55
N GLN A 448 27.22 -22.37 26.13
CA GLN A 448 28.27 -23.32 25.77
C GLN A 448 27.72 -24.75 25.72
N PHE A 449 28.14 -25.49 24.70
CA PHE A 449 27.87 -26.93 24.55
C PHE A 449 29.17 -27.71 24.80
N GLY A 450 29.24 -28.45 25.90
CA GLY A 450 30.43 -29.20 26.30
C GLY A 450 31.69 -28.32 26.37
N ASN A 451 32.72 -28.67 25.60
CA ASN A 451 34.00 -27.94 25.52
C ASN A 451 34.12 -27.02 24.29
N GLU A 452 33.03 -26.81 23.56
CA GLU A 452 33.04 -25.93 22.37
C GLU A 452 33.22 -24.45 22.75
N PRO A 453 33.63 -23.60 21.80
CA PRO A 453 33.66 -22.16 22.01
C PRO A 453 32.31 -21.62 22.49
N SER A 454 32.33 -20.69 23.44
CA SER A 454 31.11 -20.03 23.90
C SER A 454 30.45 -19.22 22.79
N ILE A 455 29.12 -19.35 22.73
CA ILE A 455 28.20 -18.58 21.91
C ILE A 455 27.79 -17.35 22.72
N TYR A 456 27.98 -16.16 22.16
CA TYR A 456 27.58 -14.91 22.80
C TYR A 456 26.08 -14.69 22.57
N LEU A 457 25.26 -15.30 23.42
CA LEU A 457 23.81 -15.33 23.21
C LEU A 457 23.21 -13.92 23.28
N SER A 458 23.68 -13.05 24.19
CA SER A 458 23.23 -11.64 24.22
C SER A 458 23.50 -10.89 22.92
N GLU A 459 24.50 -11.32 22.14
CA GLU A 459 24.85 -10.74 20.86
C GLU A 459 23.97 -11.28 19.74
N LEU A 460 23.65 -12.58 19.76
CA LEU A 460 22.64 -13.17 18.87
C LEU A 460 21.26 -12.57 19.10
N LEU A 461 20.85 -12.46 20.36
CA LEU A 461 19.52 -11.98 20.75
C LEU A 461 19.31 -10.50 20.41
N LYS A 462 20.33 -9.72 20.02
CA LYS A 462 20.11 -8.35 19.50
C LYS A 462 19.80 -8.33 18.01
N LEU A 463 20.18 -9.39 17.30
CA LEU A 463 20.19 -9.47 15.83
C LEU A 463 19.13 -10.44 15.29
N VAL A 464 18.53 -11.23 16.17
CA VAL A 464 17.50 -12.20 15.82
C VAL A 464 16.18 -11.49 15.58
N ASN A 465 15.49 -11.88 14.50
CA ASN A 465 14.08 -11.56 14.33
C ASN A 465 13.28 -12.84 14.56
N PHE A 466 12.55 -12.92 15.68
CA PHE A 466 11.76 -14.10 16.00
C PHE A 466 10.54 -14.26 15.11
N ASN A 467 10.13 -13.23 14.37
CA ASN A 467 9.11 -13.39 13.32
C ASN A 467 9.55 -14.36 12.21
N HIS A 468 10.86 -14.59 12.07
CA HIS A 468 11.48 -15.46 11.08
C HIS A 468 11.98 -16.79 11.66
N VAL A 469 11.90 -16.99 12.99
CA VAL A 469 12.31 -18.24 13.63
C VAL A 469 11.23 -19.30 13.43
N GLU A 470 11.60 -20.45 12.88
CA GLU A 470 10.71 -21.55 12.58
C GLU A 470 11.07 -22.80 13.38
N LEU A 471 10.06 -23.37 14.03
CA LEU A 471 10.15 -24.60 14.80
C LEU A 471 8.97 -25.49 14.39
N SER A 472 9.24 -26.77 14.14
CA SER A 472 8.19 -27.78 13.95
C SER A 472 7.47 -28.06 15.28
N ASP A 473 6.22 -28.51 15.21
CA ASP A 473 5.44 -28.91 16.41
C ASP A 473 6.17 -29.97 17.24
N ASN A 474 6.93 -30.87 16.58
CA ASN A 474 7.78 -31.85 17.24
C ASN A 474 8.94 -31.19 18.00
N GLN A 475 9.66 -30.24 17.38
CA GLN A 475 10.71 -29.48 18.07
C GLN A 475 10.15 -28.71 19.26
N VAL A 476 9.00 -28.04 19.11
CA VAL A 476 8.33 -27.33 20.22
C VAL A 476 7.99 -28.28 21.37
N THR A 477 7.53 -29.50 21.06
CA THR A 477 7.23 -30.54 22.06
C THR A 477 8.51 -31.00 22.78
N LEU A 478 9.60 -31.24 22.05
CA LEU A 478 10.88 -31.64 22.62
C LEU A 478 11.50 -30.53 23.49
N LEU A 479 11.40 -29.27 23.08
CA LEU A 479 11.79 -28.13 23.91
C LEU A 479 10.98 -28.08 25.21
N GLY A 480 9.66 -28.36 25.14
CA GLY A 480 8.82 -28.51 26.33
C GLY A 480 9.30 -29.60 27.28
N ALA A 481 9.73 -30.75 26.74
CA ALA A 481 10.29 -31.84 27.53
C ALA A 481 11.64 -31.47 28.19
N GLN A 482 12.49 -30.68 27.50
CA GLN A 482 13.72 -30.15 28.08
C GLN A 482 13.43 -29.18 29.24
N ILE A 483 12.45 -28.28 29.08
CA ILE A 483 12.01 -27.38 30.16
C ILE A 483 11.49 -28.20 31.36
N GLU A 484 10.71 -29.26 31.10
CA GLU A 484 10.24 -30.17 32.15
C GLU A 484 11.39 -30.91 32.84
N ALA A 485 12.40 -31.38 32.10
CA ALA A 485 13.56 -32.05 32.69
C ALA A 485 14.34 -31.11 33.64
N ILE A 486 14.40 -29.82 33.32
CA ILE A 486 15.06 -28.81 34.15
C ILE A 486 14.26 -28.49 35.41
N LEU A 487 12.93 -28.40 35.30
CA LEU A 487 12.08 -27.79 36.33
C LEU A 487 11.22 -28.78 37.11
N GLY A 488 10.89 -29.94 36.53
CA GLY A 488 10.06 -31.00 37.08
C GLY A 488 8.60 -30.64 37.36
N ALA A 489 8.14 -29.44 36.97
CA ALA A 489 6.79 -28.96 37.24
C ALA A 489 6.21 -28.05 36.14
N PHE A 490 6.87 -27.96 34.98
CA PHE A 490 6.37 -27.19 33.84
C PHE A 490 5.05 -27.79 33.30
N LEU A 491 4.90 -29.11 33.35
CA LEU A 491 3.69 -29.85 32.99
C LEU A 491 2.51 -29.61 33.94
N ASN A 492 2.74 -29.13 35.17
CA ASN A 492 1.69 -28.91 36.17
C ASN A 492 0.96 -27.57 36.01
N ASN A 493 1.48 -26.64 35.19
CA ASN A 493 0.76 -25.42 34.83
C ASN A 493 -0.30 -25.76 33.78
N LEU A 494 -1.55 -25.87 34.22
CA LEU A 494 -2.70 -26.22 33.38
C LEU A 494 -3.01 -25.10 32.39
N CYS A 495 -3.39 -25.48 31.18
CA CYS A 495 -3.96 -24.56 30.19
C CYS A 495 -5.38 -24.18 30.63
N ASP A 496 -5.77 -22.90 30.50
CA ASP A 496 -7.12 -22.48 30.87
C ASP A 496 -8.10 -23.13 29.88
N PRO A 497 -9.13 -23.87 30.32
CA PRO A 497 -10.17 -24.37 29.41
C PRO A 497 -10.82 -23.24 28.58
N ASN A 498 -10.78 -22.00 29.08
CA ASN A 498 -11.24 -20.78 28.43
C ASN A 498 -10.20 -20.08 27.55
N ASP A 499 -9.04 -20.70 27.30
CA ASP A 499 -8.03 -20.16 26.38
C ASP A 499 -8.70 -19.73 25.05
N PRO A 500 -8.36 -18.55 24.51
CA PRO A 500 -8.86 -18.11 23.20
C PRO A 500 -8.68 -19.20 22.15
N ILE A 501 -9.63 -19.33 21.21
CA ILE A 501 -9.61 -20.42 20.22
C ILE A 501 -8.31 -20.47 19.41
N VAL A 502 -7.70 -19.31 19.17
CA VAL A 502 -6.38 -19.17 18.52
C VAL A 502 -5.23 -19.78 19.32
N MET A 503 -5.25 -19.69 20.66
CA MET A 503 -4.22 -20.28 21.53
C MET A 503 -4.26 -21.81 21.46
N LYS A 504 -5.43 -22.39 21.20
CA LYS A 504 -5.61 -23.84 21.03
C LYS A 504 -5.00 -24.37 19.73
N MET A 505 -4.56 -23.49 18.83
CA MET A 505 -3.85 -23.86 17.59
C MET A 505 -2.35 -24.07 17.79
N LEU A 506 -1.80 -23.67 18.94
CA LEU A 506 -0.40 -23.89 19.29
C LEU A 506 -0.19 -25.27 19.94
N PRO A 507 1.00 -25.87 19.80
CA PRO A 507 1.39 -27.04 20.59
C PRO A 507 1.33 -26.76 22.09
N ASP A 508 1.07 -27.80 22.89
CA ASP A 508 0.87 -27.67 24.34
C ASP A 508 2.01 -26.96 25.07
N ALA A 509 3.27 -27.22 24.70
CA ALA A 509 4.43 -26.57 25.31
C ALA A 509 4.47 -25.05 25.06
N ALA A 510 4.15 -24.63 23.84
CA ALA A 510 4.05 -23.23 23.47
C ALA A 510 2.88 -22.52 24.17
N ARG A 511 1.70 -23.17 24.21
CA ARG A 511 0.52 -22.67 24.93
C ARG A 511 0.83 -22.45 26.42
N ARG A 512 1.49 -23.41 27.07
CA ARG A 512 1.92 -23.28 28.48
C ARG A 512 2.91 -22.13 28.67
N ALA A 513 3.90 -22.00 27.79
CA ALA A 513 4.88 -20.92 27.87
C ALA A 513 4.21 -19.53 27.78
N VAL A 514 3.26 -19.34 26.86
CA VAL A 514 2.48 -18.10 26.76
C VAL A 514 1.61 -17.88 28.00
N ASN A 515 0.88 -18.90 28.47
CA ASN A 515 0.04 -18.78 29.66
C ASN A 515 0.88 -18.39 30.89
N MET A 516 2.09 -18.93 31.03
CA MET A 516 3.03 -18.54 32.09
C MET A 516 3.49 -17.09 31.99
N TYR A 517 3.65 -16.57 30.76
CA TYR A 517 4.03 -15.18 30.52
C TYR A 517 2.93 -14.20 30.93
N ILE A 518 1.67 -14.49 30.56
CA ILE A 518 0.53 -13.57 30.77
C ILE A 518 -0.14 -13.68 32.14
N SER A 519 -0.08 -14.85 32.79
CA SER A 519 -0.86 -15.09 34.03
C SER A 519 -0.21 -14.61 35.32
N ALA A 520 1.11 -14.33 35.32
CA ALA A 520 1.85 -14.05 36.54
C ALA A 520 2.94 -13.01 36.34
N ALA A 521 2.76 -11.83 36.95
CA ALA A 521 3.63 -10.69 36.70
C ALA A 521 5.08 -10.82 37.16
N ALA A 522 5.35 -11.72 38.11
CA ALA A 522 6.72 -12.00 38.52
C ALA A 522 7.52 -12.71 37.41
N TYR A 523 6.86 -13.50 36.55
CA TYR A 523 7.53 -14.51 35.73
C TYR A 523 8.09 -13.95 34.43
N TYR A 524 7.44 -12.96 33.83
CA TYR A 524 7.89 -12.38 32.56
C TYR A 524 9.10 -11.44 32.70
N GLN A 525 9.38 -10.92 33.91
CA GLN A 525 10.44 -9.93 34.12
C GLN A 525 11.82 -10.51 33.80
N ASP A 526 12.19 -11.65 34.38
CA ASP A 526 13.50 -12.27 34.13
C ASP A 526 13.65 -12.79 32.69
N ILE A 527 12.56 -13.27 32.07
CA ILE A 527 12.54 -13.67 30.66
C ILE A 527 12.85 -12.46 29.77
N ASN A 528 12.11 -11.36 29.95
CA ASN A 528 12.34 -10.14 29.16
C ASN A 528 13.75 -9.58 29.41
N ARG A 529 14.24 -9.60 30.66
CA ARG A 529 15.61 -9.19 30.99
C ARG A 529 16.66 -10.04 30.28
N LEU A 530 16.49 -11.36 30.23
CA LEU A 530 17.41 -12.25 29.50
C LEU A 530 17.50 -11.85 28.02
N PHE A 531 16.35 -11.65 27.37
CA PHE A 531 16.28 -11.26 25.96
C PHE A 531 16.86 -9.87 25.69
N ARG A 532 16.79 -8.96 26.67
CA ARG A 532 17.48 -7.66 26.66
C ARG A 532 18.98 -7.74 26.99
N GLY A 533 19.51 -8.91 27.33
CA GLY A 533 20.89 -9.07 27.79
C GLY A 533 21.16 -8.45 29.17
N VAL A 534 20.13 -8.34 30.01
CA VAL A 534 20.19 -7.82 31.37
C VAL A 534 20.31 -8.96 32.37
N LYS A 535 21.11 -8.76 33.43
CA LYS A 535 21.20 -9.68 34.56
C LYS A 535 19.82 -9.99 35.16
N PRO A 536 19.52 -11.26 35.50
CA PRO A 536 18.24 -11.59 36.13
C PRO A 536 18.18 -11.01 37.55
N THR A 537 16.97 -10.74 38.02
CA THR A 537 16.73 -10.23 39.38
C THR A 537 16.43 -11.38 40.33
N SER A 538 17.00 -11.37 41.54
CA SER A 538 16.80 -12.44 42.53
C SER A 538 15.40 -12.45 43.17
N ALA A 539 14.56 -11.46 42.89
CA ALA A 539 13.32 -11.19 43.64
C ALA A 539 12.06 -11.88 43.08
N SER A 540 12.06 -12.35 41.83
CA SER A 540 10.83 -12.75 41.12
C SER A 540 11.01 -13.95 40.19
N CYS A 541 11.95 -14.86 40.47
CA CYS A 541 12.13 -16.02 39.61
C CYS A 541 11.00 -17.05 39.85
N TRP A 542 10.41 -17.51 38.75
CA TRP A 542 9.45 -18.62 38.77
C TRP A 542 10.14 -19.97 38.99
N VAL A 543 11.45 -20.03 38.74
CA VAL A 543 12.33 -21.15 39.05
C VAL A 543 12.81 -21.03 40.50
N LYS A 544 12.05 -21.59 41.46
CA LYS A 544 12.35 -21.49 42.91
C LYS A 544 13.75 -21.98 43.36
N ARG A 545 14.51 -22.67 42.50
CA ARG A 545 15.86 -23.17 42.79
C ARG A 545 16.91 -22.23 42.19
N ASN A 546 17.83 -21.74 43.03
CA ASN A 546 19.02 -20.95 42.69
C ASN A 546 18.92 -20.16 41.37
N VAL A 547 18.41 -18.92 41.44
CA VAL A 547 18.09 -18.01 40.31
C VAL A 547 19.25 -17.83 39.32
N HIS A 548 20.48 -18.02 39.80
CA HIS A 548 21.71 -17.84 39.03
C HIS A 548 22.34 -19.16 38.58
N SER A 549 21.67 -20.29 38.77
CA SER A 549 22.11 -21.57 38.20
C SER A 549 21.92 -21.57 36.69
N ASP A 550 22.86 -22.19 35.97
CA ASP A 550 22.81 -22.41 34.52
C ASP A 550 21.43 -22.94 34.08
N SER A 551 20.89 -23.90 34.83
CA SER A 551 19.58 -24.50 34.60
C SER A 551 18.43 -23.48 34.60
N SER A 552 18.42 -22.53 35.55
CA SER A 552 17.39 -21.48 35.61
C SER A 552 17.49 -20.53 34.41
N ILE A 553 18.71 -20.18 33.99
CA ILE A 553 18.94 -19.27 32.87
C ILE A 553 18.54 -19.96 31.56
N ILE A 554 18.88 -21.24 31.39
CA ILE A 554 18.46 -22.05 30.23
C ILE A 554 16.94 -22.16 30.17
N ALA A 555 16.26 -22.43 31.29
CA ALA A 555 14.80 -22.48 31.33
C ALA A 555 14.16 -21.16 30.89
N ASN A 556 14.67 -20.01 31.35
CA ASN A 556 14.21 -18.69 30.92
C ASN A 556 14.43 -18.46 29.42
N PHE A 557 15.57 -18.88 28.88
CA PHE A 557 15.86 -18.79 27.44
C PHE A 557 14.88 -19.64 26.61
N LEU A 558 14.63 -20.89 27.03
CA LEU A 558 13.73 -21.80 26.32
C LEU A 558 12.28 -21.34 26.36
N VAL A 559 11.77 -20.98 27.54
CA VAL A 559 10.40 -20.46 27.68
C VAL A 559 10.24 -19.16 26.90
N GLY A 560 11.18 -18.22 27.03
CA GLY A 560 11.17 -16.98 26.25
C GLY A 560 11.21 -17.21 24.74
N SER A 561 11.95 -18.21 24.27
CA SER A 561 12.00 -18.57 22.85
C SER A 561 10.65 -19.11 22.36
N LEU A 562 9.98 -19.95 23.17
CA LEU A 562 8.64 -20.45 22.85
C LEU A 562 7.58 -19.34 22.85
N ILE A 563 7.66 -18.36 23.75
CA ILE A 563 6.73 -17.21 23.76
C ILE A 563 6.94 -16.35 22.53
N ASN A 564 8.19 -16.03 22.19
CA ASN A 564 8.51 -15.27 20.99
C ASN A 564 8.05 -15.97 19.71
N TRP A 565 8.34 -17.27 19.60
CA TRP A 565 7.86 -18.10 18.50
C TRP A 565 6.33 -18.09 18.43
N SER A 566 5.64 -18.25 19.57
CA SER A 566 4.17 -18.20 19.63
C SER A 566 3.60 -16.86 19.17
N ALA A 567 4.20 -15.74 19.60
CA ALA A 567 3.77 -14.40 19.20
C ALA A 567 3.91 -14.17 17.68
N ALA A 568 4.90 -14.77 17.05
CA ALA A 568 5.10 -14.75 15.60
C ALA A 568 4.19 -15.74 14.84
N GLU A 569 3.98 -16.91 15.42
CA GLU A 569 3.28 -18.04 14.80
C GLU A 569 1.76 -17.90 14.86
N LEU A 570 1.21 -17.32 15.93
CA LEU A 570 -0.24 -17.16 16.11
C LEU A 570 -0.91 -16.39 14.94
N PRO A 571 -0.40 -15.22 14.49
CA PRO A 571 -0.95 -14.55 13.32
C PRO A 571 -0.87 -15.41 12.05
N LYS A 572 0.22 -16.16 11.85
CA LYS A 572 0.38 -17.08 10.71
C LYS A 572 -0.66 -18.20 10.77
N ARG A 573 -0.76 -18.92 11.89
CA ARG A 573 -1.75 -19.99 12.06
C ARG A 573 -3.16 -19.48 11.87
N LEU A 574 -3.50 -18.32 12.44
CA LEU A 574 -4.81 -17.70 12.26
C LEU A 574 -5.12 -17.45 10.78
N LEU A 575 -4.19 -16.82 10.06
CA LEU A 575 -4.33 -16.50 8.64
C LEU A 575 -4.48 -17.75 7.76
N TYR A 576 -3.79 -18.84 8.11
CA TYR A 576 -3.80 -20.10 7.35
C TYR A 576 -4.82 -21.12 7.86
N SER A 577 -5.61 -20.76 8.87
CA SER A 577 -6.62 -21.66 9.38
C SER A 577 -7.73 -21.89 8.34
N GLU A 578 -8.20 -23.13 8.25
CA GLU A 578 -9.30 -23.50 7.36
C GLU A 578 -10.54 -22.59 7.60
N HIS A 579 -10.91 -22.38 8.87
CA HIS A 579 -12.04 -21.54 9.24
C HIS A 579 -11.87 -20.09 8.76
N ARG A 580 -10.67 -19.49 8.91
CA ARG A 580 -10.40 -18.14 8.41
C ARG A 580 -10.49 -18.09 6.89
N GLN A 581 -9.90 -19.04 6.19
CA GLN A 581 -9.93 -19.08 4.73
C GLN A 581 -11.37 -19.22 4.19
N ILE A 582 -12.20 -20.08 4.80
CA ILE A 582 -13.62 -20.19 4.46
C ILE A 582 -14.33 -18.84 4.70
N LEU A 583 -14.11 -18.23 5.86
CA LEU A 583 -14.72 -16.93 6.18
C LEU A 583 -14.25 -15.81 5.25
N GLU A 584 -13.00 -15.81 4.78
CA GLU A 584 -12.51 -14.84 3.80
C GLU A 584 -13.18 -15.00 2.44
N LYS A 585 -13.44 -16.24 1.98
CA LYS A 585 -14.26 -16.49 0.77
C LYS A 585 -15.66 -15.86 0.91
N VAL A 586 -16.22 -15.85 2.11
CA VAL A 586 -17.56 -15.32 2.39
C VAL A 586 -17.57 -13.80 2.55
N ILE A 587 -16.59 -13.25 3.28
CA ILE A 587 -16.58 -11.86 3.77
C ILE A 587 -15.83 -10.91 2.83
N LEU A 588 -14.77 -11.38 2.16
CA LEU A 588 -13.83 -10.52 1.40
C LEU A 588 -14.00 -10.59 -0.13
N GLU A 589 -15.08 -11.19 -0.62
CA GLU A 589 -15.33 -11.21 -2.07
C GLU A 589 -15.63 -9.80 -2.61
N ARG A 590 -14.89 -9.42 -3.67
CA ARG A 590 -14.66 -8.05 -4.17
C ARG A 590 -15.88 -7.33 -4.76
N GLU A 591 -17.07 -7.91 -4.71
CA GLU A 591 -18.27 -7.31 -5.32
C GLU A 591 -18.85 -6.15 -4.50
N THR A 592 -18.25 -5.82 -3.36
CA THR A 592 -18.83 -4.87 -2.42
C THR A 592 -17.95 -3.62 -2.25
N PRO A 593 -18.51 -2.41 -2.47
CA PRO A 593 -17.73 -1.17 -2.48
C PRO A 593 -17.12 -0.79 -1.13
N ASP A 594 -17.50 -1.46 -0.03
CA ASP A 594 -16.92 -1.27 1.30
C ASP A 594 -16.86 -2.60 2.10
N PRO A 595 -15.74 -3.34 2.02
CA PRO A 595 -15.51 -4.56 2.79
C PRO A 595 -15.57 -4.35 4.32
N GLN A 596 -15.26 -3.16 4.82
CA GLN A 596 -15.29 -2.86 6.25
C GLN A 596 -16.73 -2.68 6.74
N ALA A 597 -17.60 -2.00 5.97
CA ALA A 597 -19.01 -1.88 6.31
C ALA A 597 -19.70 -3.26 6.39
N ILE A 598 -19.36 -4.18 5.49
CA ILE A 598 -19.91 -5.55 5.51
C ILE A 598 -19.36 -6.34 6.69
N LYS A 599 -18.05 -6.27 6.94
CA LYS A 599 -17.44 -6.88 8.12
C LYS A 599 -18.13 -6.40 9.40
N GLN A 600 -18.41 -5.10 9.50
CA GLN A 600 -19.11 -4.51 10.64
C GLN A 600 -20.58 -4.97 10.75
N LYS A 601 -21.27 -5.08 9.62
CA LYS A 601 -22.66 -5.57 9.56
C LYS A 601 -22.75 -7.05 9.92
N ILE A 602 -21.84 -7.87 9.40
CA ILE A 602 -21.68 -9.28 9.75
C ILE A 602 -21.34 -9.43 11.24
N LYS A 603 -20.53 -8.55 11.82
CA LYS A 603 -20.23 -8.61 13.27
C LYS A 603 -21.42 -8.20 14.16
N SER A 604 -22.37 -7.42 13.64
CA SER A 604 -23.47 -6.86 14.42
C SER A 604 -24.82 -7.56 14.23
N ASP A 605 -24.98 -8.40 13.20
CA ASP A 605 -26.25 -9.07 12.89
C ASP A 605 -26.06 -10.58 12.59
N PRO A 606 -26.43 -11.47 13.52
CA PRO A 606 -26.37 -12.92 13.32
C PRO A 606 -27.16 -13.41 12.11
N LYS A 607 -28.33 -12.81 11.84
CA LYS A 607 -29.18 -13.20 10.72
C LYS A 607 -28.55 -12.80 9.40
N PHE A 608 -27.91 -11.63 9.35
CA PHE A 608 -27.18 -11.18 8.18
C PHE A 608 -25.97 -12.09 7.89
N TYR A 609 -25.26 -12.54 8.92
CA TYR A 609 -24.17 -13.50 8.77
C TYR A 609 -24.66 -14.84 8.21
N GLU A 610 -25.68 -15.45 8.80
CA GLU A 610 -26.25 -16.72 8.32
C GLU A 610 -26.81 -16.59 6.90
N ALA A 611 -27.51 -15.51 6.59
CA ALA A 611 -28.03 -15.24 5.25
C ALA A 611 -26.89 -15.08 4.23
N THR A 612 -25.81 -14.40 4.60
CA THR A 612 -24.62 -14.25 3.73
C THR A 612 -23.99 -15.62 3.45
N LEU A 613 -23.80 -16.45 4.48
CA LEU A 613 -23.30 -17.81 4.30
C LEU A 613 -24.21 -18.66 3.40
N GLN A 614 -25.53 -18.55 3.59
CA GLN A 614 -26.52 -19.29 2.80
C GLN A 614 -26.49 -18.88 1.32
N ILE A 615 -26.40 -17.58 1.03
CA ILE A 615 -26.23 -17.06 -0.35
C ILE A 615 -24.94 -17.62 -0.98
N LYS A 616 -23.83 -17.65 -0.24
CA LYS A 616 -22.55 -18.18 -0.74
C LYS A 616 -22.59 -19.69 -0.95
N LEU A 617 -23.33 -20.42 -0.11
CA LEU A 617 -23.59 -21.85 -0.28
C LEU A 617 -24.43 -22.12 -1.54
N GLU A 618 -25.49 -21.34 -1.77
CA GLU A 618 -26.37 -21.45 -2.94
C GLU A 618 -25.64 -21.08 -4.24
N ALA A 619 -24.72 -20.12 -4.18
CA ALA A 619 -23.85 -19.73 -5.30
C ALA A 619 -22.70 -20.73 -5.57
N GLY A 620 -22.54 -21.77 -4.75
CA GLY A 620 -21.46 -22.76 -4.89
C GLY A 620 -20.07 -22.25 -4.53
N ILE A 621 -19.96 -21.10 -3.84
CA ILE A 621 -18.69 -20.49 -3.42
C ILE A 621 -18.08 -21.22 -2.22
N ILE A 622 -18.95 -21.74 -1.34
CA ILE A 622 -18.59 -22.63 -0.25
C ILE A 622 -19.42 -23.91 -0.31
N THR A 623 -18.86 -25.02 0.17
CA THR A 623 -19.54 -26.31 0.27
C THR A 623 -20.42 -26.41 1.52
N ARG A 624 -21.31 -27.41 1.58
CA ARG A 624 -22.10 -27.70 2.80
C ARG A 624 -21.23 -28.02 4.00
N GLU A 625 -20.11 -28.69 3.78
CA GLU A 625 -19.14 -29.00 4.84
C GLU A 625 -18.49 -27.72 5.39
N GLU A 626 -17.99 -26.86 4.49
CA GLU A 626 -17.42 -25.57 4.85
C GLU A 626 -18.44 -24.68 5.58
N TYR A 627 -19.68 -24.63 5.11
CA TYR A 627 -20.79 -23.93 5.77
C TYR A 627 -20.98 -24.40 7.22
N ALA A 628 -21.05 -25.72 7.44
CA ALA A 628 -21.22 -26.30 8.77
C ALA A 628 -20.06 -25.96 9.74
N LYS A 629 -18.83 -25.81 9.22
CA LYS A 629 -17.66 -25.41 10.00
C LYS A 629 -17.74 -23.96 10.48
N VAL A 630 -18.26 -23.04 9.67
CA VAL A 630 -18.20 -21.59 9.98
C VAL A 630 -19.47 -21.01 10.60
N VAL A 631 -20.66 -21.57 10.33
CA VAL A 631 -21.91 -21.12 10.97
C VAL A 631 -21.82 -20.88 12.49
N PRO A 632 -21.24 -21.79 13.32
CA PRO A 632 -21.19 -21.58 14.76
C PRO A 632 -20.20 -20.49 15.21
N LEU A 633 -19.42 -19.91 14.28
CA LEU A 633 -18.34 -18.98 14.59
C LEU A 633 -18.78 -17.52 14.68
N PHE A 634 -20.06 -17.20 14.47
CA PHE A 634 -20.56 -15.82 14.56
C PHE A 634 -20.09 -15.08 15.83
N SER A 635 -20.31 -15.70 16.99
CA SER A 635 -19.92 -15.13 18.30
C SER A 635 -18.41 -15.00 18.52
N LYS A 636 -17.60 -15.52 17.60
CA LYS A 636 -16.13 -15.56 17.66
C LYS A 636 -15.48 -14.82 16.49
N LEU A 637 -16.25 -14.08 15.69
CA LEU A 637 -15.73 -13.39 14.50
C LEU A 637 -14.64 -12.37 14.83
N ASP A 638 -14.65 -11.76 16.02
CA ASP A 638 -13.58 -10.86 16.45
C ASP A 638 -12.26 -11.58 16.74
N THR A 639 -12.32 -12.87 17.10
CA THR A 639 -11.12 -13.70 17.25
C THR A 639 -10.58 -14.15 15.89
N TRP A 640 -11.46 -14.42 14.92
CA TRP A 640 -11.06 -14.81 13.58
C TRP A 640 -10.61 -13.63 12.74
N PHE A 641 -11.25 -12.47 12.90
CA PHE A 641 -10.95 -11.20 12.22
C PHE A 641 -10.72 -10.07 13.22
N PRO A 642 -9.58 -10.13 13.96
CA PRO A 642 -9.21 -9.07 14.87
C PRO A 642 -9.17 -7.74 14.13
N SER A 643 -9.66 -6.72 14.81
CA SER A 643 -9.75 -5.35 14.32
C SER A 643 -9.96 -4.47 15.54
N TYR A 644 -8.88 -3.89 16.00
CA TYR A 644 -8.87 -2.98 17.14
C TYR A 644 -8.20 -1.67 16.72
N GLY A 645 -8.47 -0.60 17.47
CA GLY A 645 -7.82 0.70 17.28
C GLY A 645 -6.35 0.67 17.73
N PRO A 646 -5.74 1.83 17.98
CA PRO A 646 -4.40 1.88 18.56
C PRO A 646 -4.35 1.09 19.87
N ALA A 647 -3.34 0.23 20.02
CA ALA A 647 -3.08 -0.45 21.29
C ALA A 647 -2.35 0.49 22.24
N ASP A 648 -2.59 0.35 23.54
CA ASP A 648 -1.93 1.12 24.58
C ASP A 648 -0.89 0.25 25.30
N ARG A 649 0.22 0.90 25.66
CA ARG A 649 1.24 0.31 26.53
C ARG A 649 1.80 1.37 27.47
N GLY A 650 1.59 1.17 28.76
CA GLY A 650 2.31 1.91 29.79
C GLY A 650 3.72 1.37 29.95
N GLU A 651 4.69 2.27 29.99
CA GLU A 651 6.06 1.92 30.31
C GLU A 651 6.67 2.90 31.30
N ASP A 652 7.41 2.37 32.25
CA ASP A 652 8.21 3.18 33.15
C ASP A 652 9.57 3.48 32.50
N LEU A 653 9.61 4.59 31.75
CA LEU A 653 10.82 5.06 31.06
C LEU A 653 11.88 5.61 32.03
N GLU A 654 11.55 5.80 33.31
CA GLU A 654 12.46 6.35 34.33
C GLU A 654 13.01 5.27 35.28
N ALA A 655 12.24 4.22 35.60
CA ALA A 655 12.73 3.08 36.38
C ALA A 655 13.84 2.31 35.66
N SER A 656 13.87 2.36 34.33
CA SER A 656 14.80 1.61 33.51
C SER A 656 16.27 1.96 33.78
N GLU A 657 16.58 3.19 34.19
CA GLU A 657 17.95 3.59 34.55
C GLU A 657 18.45 2.84 35.78
N LYS A 658 17.56 2.51 36.73
CA LYS A 658 17.87 1.69 37.91
C LYS A 658 18.14 0.24 37.54
N ASP A 659 17.52 -0.22 36.45
CA ASP A 659 17.73 -1.54 35.84
C ASP A 659 18.91 -1.59 34.85
N GLY A 660 19.60 -0.46 34.69
CA GLY A 660 20.78 -0.31 33.85
C GLY A 660 20.50 -0.09 32.36
N GLU A 661 19.24 0.10 31.97
CA GLU A 661 18.82 0.49 30.61
C GLU A 661 18.86 2.03 30.50
N LEU A 662 19.70 2.56 29.61
CA LEU A 662 19.96 4.00 29.54
C LEU A 662 19.28 4.66 28.34
N GLY A 663 18.75 5.86 28.58
CA GLY A 663 18.28 6.76 27.54
C GLY A 663 17.19 6.17 26.62
N ILE A 664 16.29 5.34 27.15
CA ILE A 664 15.27 4.63 26.35
C ILE A 664 14.45 5.59 25.49
N GLU A 665 14.01 6.71 26.07
CA GLU A 665 13.28 7.77 25.39
C GLU A 665 14.09 8.29 24.20
N GLN A 666 15.34 8.71 24.43
CA GLN A 666 16.21 9.23 23.37
C GLN A 666 16.46 8.18 22.28
N ARG A 667 16.79 6.93 22.62
CA ARG A 667 17.04 5.85 21.66
C ARG A 667 15.86 5.62 20.74
N ARG A 668 14.66 5.52 21.32
CA ARG A 668 13.42 5.25 20.57
C ARG A 668 13.08 6.36 19.59
N THR A 669 13.30 7.60 19.99
CA THR A 669 13.05 8.75 19.10
C THR A 669 14.17 8.97 18.08
N ALA A 670 15.40 8.51 18.36
CA ALA A 670 16.56 8.74 17.50
C ALA A 670 16.55 7.83 16.27
N ASN A 671 16.23 6.55 16.45
CA ASN A 671 16.27 5.53 15.40
C ASN A 671 15.06 4.60 15.51
N PRO A 672 14.62 3.93 14.43
CA PRO A 672 13.65 2.87 14.59
C PRO A 672 14.24 1.73 15.44
N VAL A 673 13.43 1.15 16.33
CA VAL A 673 13.92 0.25 17.38
C VAL A 673 13.32 -1.13 17.20
N PHE A 674 14.18 -2.16 17.26
CA PHE A 674 13.75 -3.54 17.40
C PHE A 674 13.23 -3.78 18.81
N ALA A 675 12.08 -4.42 18.94
CA ALA A 675 11.59 -4.94 20.21
C ALA A 675 12.67 -5.83 20.85
N PRO A 676 13.30 -5.42 21.96
CA PRO A 676 14.45 -6.13 22.53
C PRO A 676 14.02 -7.37 23.32
N SER A 677 12.72 -7.61 23.43
CA SER A 677 12.09 -8.80 24.02
C SER A 677 10.69 -8.95 23.42
N VAL A 678 9.95 -9.98 23.83
CA VAL A 678 8.50 -9.99 23.63
C VAL A 678 7.93 -8.69 24.18
N MET A 679 7.07 -8.05 23.40
CA MET A 679 6.31 -6.89 23.83
C MET A 679 4.85 -7.29 23.99
N SER A 680 4.32 -7.02 25.18
CA SER A 680 2.90 -7.08 25.45
C SER A 680 2.26 -5.70 25.31
N PHE A 681 1.06 -5.65 24.75
CA PHE A 681 0.23 -4.47 24.56
C PHE A 681 -1.21 -4.78 24.97
N SER A 682 -1.97 -3.77 25.38
CA SER A 682 -3.39 -3.92 25.62
C SER A 682 -4.20 -3.14 24.60
N ILE A 683 -5.26 -3.74 24.06
CA ILE A 683 -6.26 -3.02 23.26
C ILE A 683 -7.27 -2.27 24.12
N PHE A 684 -7.24 -2.48 25.45
CA PHE A 684 -8.07 -1.78 26.41
C PHE A 684 -7.26 -0.66 27.05
N ARG A 685 -7.82 0.55 27.04
CA ARG A 685 -7.21 1.69 27.73
C ARG A 685 -7.03 1.42 29.22
N ASP A 686 -8.06 0.87 29.85
CA ASP A 686 -8.06 0.45 31.25
C ASP A 686 -7.61 -1.01 31.41
N GLY A 687 -6.78 -1.52 30.47
CA GLY A 687 -6.21 -2.86 30.52
C GLY A 687 -5.40 -3.11 31.79
N SER A 688 -4.63 -4.21 31.83
CA SER A 688 -3.93 -4.66 33.05
C SER A 688 -3.36 -3.51 33.89
N GLY A 689 -3.46 -3.60 35.22
CA GLY A 689 -2.85 -2.62 36.13
C GLY A 689 -1.35 -2.39 35.86
N TYR A 690 -0.68 -3.36 35.21
CA TYR A 690 0.70 -3.26 34.73
C TYR A 690 0.94 -2.24 33.63
N PHE A 691 -0.08 -1.82 32.89
CA PHE A 691 0.03 -0.78 31.84
C PHE A 691 -0.45 0.59 32.34
N ASN A 692 -0.94 0.69 33.56
CA ASN A 692 -1.66 1.86 34.08
C ASN A 692 -1.05 2.41 35.39
N GLY A 693 0.25 2.19 35.61
CA GLY A 693 0.96 2.73 36.77
C GLY A 693 1.07 4.26 36.74
N GLN A 694 1.02 4.92 37.91
CA GLN A 694 1.03 6.38 38.02
C GLN A 694 2.26 7.08 37.40
N ASN A 695 3.39 6.37 37.25
CA ASN A 695 4.63 6.90 36.66
C ASN A 695 4.89 6.38 35.23
N MET A 696 3.92 5.71 34.61
CA MET A 696 4.11 5.15 33.27
C MET A 696 3.84 6.18 32.18
N LYS A 697 4.77 6.29 31.23
CA LYS A 697 4.55 7.00 29.97
C LYS A 697 3.81 6.07 29.01
N HIS A 698 2.62 6.48 28.59
CA HIS A 698 1.82 5.70 27.66
C HIS A 698 2.31 5.89 26.22
N THR A 699 2.58 4.78 25.56
CA THR A 699 2.83 4.72 24.12
C THR A 699 1.59 4.18 23.43
N LYS A 700 1.04 4.97 22.50
CA LYS A 700 0.03 4.48 21.56
C LYS A 700 0.70 3.79 20.40
N ILE A 701 0.22 2.59 20.08
CA ILE A 701 0.87 1.73 19.10
C ILE A 701 -0.07 1.50 17.94
N GLU A 702 0.35 2.00 16.78
CA GLU A 702 -0.26 1.72 15.49
C GLU A 702 0.38 0.44 14.96
N THR A 703 -0.33 -0.67 15.11
CA THR A 703 0.05 -1.92 14.46
C THR A 703 -0.66 -1.97 13.11
N ASP A 704 0.10 -1.91 12.00
CA ASP A 704 -0.46 -2.12 10.65
C ASP A 704 -1.10 -3.54 10.54
N ASN A 705 -0.77 -4.42 11.49
CA ASN A 705 -1.23 -5.80 11.62
C ASN A 705 -2.44 -5.93 12.56
N SER A 706 -3.65 -5.64 12.06
CA SER A 706 -4.92 -6.06 12.69
C SER A 706 -5.05 -7.60 12.86
N THR A 707 -4.05 -8.37 12.44
CA THR A 707 -4.01 -9.83 12.45
C THR A 707 -3.52 -10.45 13.76
N LYS A 708 -2.93 -9.67 14.69
CA LYS A 708 -2.47 -10.24 15.96
C LYS A 708 -3.68 -10.56 16.84
N PRO A 709 -3.84 -11.81 17.30
CA PRO A 709 -5.01 -12.17 18.10
C PRO A 709 -4.83 -11.75 19.57
N ILE A 710 -5.94 -11.51 20.25
CA ILE A 710 -5.98 -11.33 21.70
C ILE A 710 -5.66 -12.67 22.37
N ILE A 711 -4.63 -12.69 23.19
CA ILE A 711 -4.17 -13.89 23.92
C ILE A 711 -4.65 -13.93 25.38
N ASN A 712 -4.99 -12.77 25.96
CA ASN A 712 -5.64 -12.64 27.25
C ASN A 712 -6.91 -11.81 27.08
N SER A 713 -8.07 -12.47 27.11
CA SER A 713 -9.36 -11.80 26.91
C SER A 713 -9.74 -10.86 28.04
N THR A 714 -9.24 -11.10 29.26
CA THR A 714 -9.52 -10.25 30.44
C THR A 714 -8.84 -8.90 30.31
N GLU A 715 -7.60 -8.89 29.83
CA GLU A 715 -6.78 -7.67 29.74
C GLU A 715 -6.71 -7.09 28.33
N GLY A 716 -7.29 -7.76 27.33
CA GLY A 716 -7.19 -7.37 25.93
C GLY A 716 -5.75 -7.45 25.43
N GLU A 717 -4.98 -8.40 25.94
CA GLU A 717 -3.54 -8.47 25.69
C GLU A 717 -3.21 -9.06 24.33
N ILE A 718 -2.31 -8.42 23.60
CA ILE A 718 -1.69 -8.91 22.37
C ILE A 718 -0.17 -8.93 22.53
N LEU A 719 0.50 -9.85 21.84
CA LEU A 719 1.96 -9.93 21.84
C LEU A 719 2.54 -9.55 20.49
N ALA A 720 3.69 -8.87 20.52
CA ALA A 720 4.63 -8.83 19.41
C ALA A 720 5.92 -9.55 19.79
N ALA A 721 6.41 -10.34 18.84
CA ALA A 721 7.67 -11.07 19.00
C ALA A 721 8.85 -10.10 19.07
N HIS A 722 9.90 -10.53 19.77
CA HIS A 722 11.23 -9.93 19.72
C HIS A 722 11.70 -9.77 18.26
N GLY A 723 12.31 -8.62 17.98
CA GLY A 723 12.73 -8.26 16.62
C GLY A 723 11.65 -7.62 15.76
N THR A 724 10.43 -7.41 16.29
CA THR A 724 9.44 -6.53 15.65
C THR A 724 9.93 -5.08 15.71
N THR A 725 9.91 -4.37 14.59
CA THR A 725 10.48 -3.01 14.49
C THR A 725 9.41 -1.94 14.67
N TYR A 726 9.73 -0.93 15.46
CA TYR A 726 8.85 0.20 15.74
C TYR A 726 9.53 1.53 15.42
N LEU A 727 8.82 2.41 14.73
CA LEU A 727 9.19 3.81 14.57
C LEU A 727 8.45 4.63 15.63
N TYR A 728 9.17 5.22 16.57
CA TYR A 728 8.58 6.08 17.58
C TYR A 728 8.59 7.55 17.14
N THR A 729 7.53 8.24 17.51
CA THR A 729 7.38 9.69 17.40
C THR A 729 6.82 10.23 18.70
N GLN A 730 7.09 11.50 18.99
CA GLN A 730 6.61 12.17 20.18
C GLN A 730 5.75 13.36 19.76
N ASN A 731 4.58 13.52 20.36
CA ASN A 731 3.75 14.69 20.14
C ASN A 731 4.25 15.89 20.98
N PRO A 732 3.76 17.12 20.72
CA PRO A 732 4.18 18.30 21.49
C PRO A 732 3.89 18.25 23.00
N ALA A 733 2.99 17.37 23.43
CA ALA A 733 2.66 17.16 24.84
C ALA A 733 3.52 16.06 25.50
N GLY A 734 4.52 15.52 24.78
CA GLY A 734 5.42 14.47 25.27
C GLY A 734 4.87 13.04 25.18
N GLY A 735 3.67 12.86 24.62
CA GLY A 735 3.05 11.55 24.42
C GLY A 735 3.71 10.77 23.28
N PHE A 736 3.92 9.48 23.49
CA PHE A 736 4.59 8.59 22.54
C PHE A 736 3.60 7.92 21.60
N PHE A 737 3.96 7.87 20.33
CA PHE A 737 3.30 7.08 19.30
C PHE A 737 4.34 6.18 18.66
N ALA A 738 4.08 4.89 18.60
CA ALA A 738 4.92 3.93 17.91
C ALA A 738 4.14 3.32 16.75
N ARG A 739 4.74 3.29 15.57
CA ARG A 739 4.17 2.57 14.43
C ARG A 739 5.00 1.31 14.18
N GLU A 740 4.35 0.16 14.18
CA GLU A 740 4.97 -1.09 13.71
C GLU A 740 5.32 -0.90 12.23
N ILE A 741 6.60 -1.05 11.89
CA ILE A 741 7.06 -0.92 10.51
C ILE A 741 7.56 -2.27 10.01
N ASN A 742 6.93 -2.76 8.94
CA ASN A 742 7.38 -3.95 8.21
C ASN A 742 8.52 -3.53 7.26
N SER A 743 9.66 -3.09 7.79
CA SER A 743 10.79 -2.67 6.96
C SER A 743 11.85 -3.78 6.88
N PRO A 744 12.09 -4.39 5.71
CA PRO A 744 13.14 -5.40 5.52
C PRO A 744 14.56 -4.83 5.51
N GLY A 745 14.73 -3.50 5.43
CA GLY A 745 16.03 -2.84 5.33
C GLY A 745 16.61 -2.37 6.68
N MET A 746 15.83 -2.46 7.76
CA MET A 746 16.33 -2.23 9.10
C MET A 746 17.12 -3.47 9.53
N ILE A 747 18.39 -3.56 9.15
CA ILE A 747 19.32 -4.55 9.73
C ILE A 747 20.02 -3.83 10.89
N PRO A 748 20.03 -4.39 12.11
CA PRO A 748 20.84 -3.82 13.19
C PRO A 748 22.28 -3.64 12.71
N LYS A 749 22.97 -2.59 13.16
CA LYS A 749 24.33 -2.31 12.71
C LYS A 749 25.27 -3.46 13.11
N GLY A 750 25.97 -4.00 12.12
CA GLY A 750 26.88 -5.13 12.32
C GLY A 750 26.17 -6.49 12.39
N GLY A 751 26.91 -7.54 12.07
CA GLY A 751 26.47 -8.91 12.20
C GLY A 751 26.90 -9.56 13.51
N TYR A 752 26.59 -10.86 13.61
CA TYR A 752 26.88 -11.64 14.80
C TYR A 752 28.39 -11.85 14.99
N LEU A 753 29.15 -12.09 13.92
CA LEU A 753 30.58 -12.40 14.03
C LEU A 753 31.40 -11.21 14.47
N SER A 754 31.11 -10.01 13.95
CA SER A 754 31.73 -8.77 14.38
C SER A 754 31.36 -8.40 15.82
N SER A 755 30.13 -8.72 16.24
CA SER A 755 29.69 -8.59 17.64
C SER A 755 30.43 -9.54 18.59
N VAL A 756 30.68 -10.79 18.17
CA VAL A 756 31.51 -11.74 18.91
C VAL A 756 32.97 -11.27 18.94
N ALA A 757 33.49 -10.77 17.81
CA ALA A 757 34.87 -10.30 17.69
C ALA A 757 35.17 -9.18 18.70
N ILE A 758 34.31 -8.17 18.83
CA ILE A 758 34.53 -7.09 19.81
C ILE A 758 34.40 -7.58 21.26
N ALA A 759 33.49 -8.52 21.54
CA ALA A 759 33.32 -9.09 22.87
C ALA A 759 34.56 -9.92 23.28
N GLU A 760 35.07 -10.76 22.39
CA GLU A 760 36.31 -11.53 22.59
C GLU A 760 37.54 -10.62 22.67
N ALA A 761 37.65 -9.61 21.80
CA ALA A 761 38.73 -8.64 21.84
C ALA A 761 38.75 -7.89 23.17
N TYR A 762 37.58 -7.53 23.69
CA TYR A 762 37.45 -6.89 25.00
C TYR A 762 37.89 -7.79 26.14
N GLN A 763 37.33 -9.00 26.24
CA GLN A 763 37.63 -9.91 27.35
C GLN A 763 39.11 -10.31 27.42
N ASN A 764 39.74 -10.51 26.26
CA ASN A 764 41.10 -11.02 26.18
C ASN A 764 42.17 -9.92 26.15
N TYR A 765 41.87 -8.75 25.58
CA TYR A 765 42.88 -7.72 25.28
C TYR A 765 42.48 -6.31 25.73
N LEU A 766 41.37 -5.75 25.25
CA LEU A 766 41.05 -4.32 25.48
C LEU A 766 40.70 -3.98 26.93
N SER A 767 40.24 -4.97 27.72
CA SER A 767 39.98 -4.81 29.16
C SER A 767 41.23 -4.95 30.03
N LYS A 768 42.38 -5.35 29.45
CA LYS A 768 43.62 -5.60 30.19
C LYS A 768 44.42 -4.31 30.35
N PRO A 769 45.18 -4.14 31.43
CA PRO A 769 46.13 -3.03 31.54
C PRO A 769 47.18 -3.09 30.42
N TYR A 770 47.85 -1.98 30.18
CA TYR A 770 49.04 -1.95 29.33
C TYR A 770 50.21 -2.61 30.06
N ALA A 771 50.82 -3.65 29.48
CA ALA A 771 51.93 -4.37 30.10
C ALA A 771 53.18 -3.50 30.25
N GLN A 772 53.37 -2.51 29.38
CA GLN A 772 54.54 -1.62 29.40
C GLN A 772 54.25 -0.26 30.05
N GLN A 773 53.00 0.00 30.48
CA GLN A 773 52.59 1.28 31.05
C GLN A 773 51.35 1.16 31.95
N GLU A 774 51.47 0.43 33.07
CA GLU A 774 50.36 0.12 33.98
C GLU A 774 49.62 1.35 34.55
N GLN A 775 50.25 2.53 34.54
CA GLN A 775 49.65 3.77 35.07
C GLN A 775 48.62 4.42 34.13
N HIS A 776 48.47 3.95 32.89
CA HIS A 776 47.48 4.48 31.93
C HIS A 776 46.09 3.86 32.13
N GLN A 777 45.48 4.19 33.27
CA GLN A 777 44.09 3.88 33.60
C GLN A 777 43.40 5.11 34.18
N ILE A 778 42.08 5.15 34.11
CA ILE A 778 41.27 6.12 34.86
C ILE A 778 40.26 5.40 35.73
N THR A 779 39.88 6.00 36.85
CA THR A 779 38.83 5.48 37.73
C THR A 779 37.62 6.40 37.67
N MET A 780 36.46 5.86 37.35
CA MET A 780 35.20 6.59 37.26
C MET A 780 34.09 5.75 37.89
N ASP A 781 33.37 6.32 38.85
CA ASP A 781 32.32 5.64 39.62
C ASP A 781 32.77 4.28 40.20
N GLY A 782 34.02 4.22 40.67
CA GLY A 782 34.63 3.02 41.23
C GLY A 782 35.07 1.96 40.21
N ILE A 783 34.85 2.20 38.92
CA ILE A 783 35.27 1.31 37.83
C ILE A 783 36.63 1.77 37.29
N ASN A 784 37.60 0.85 37.28
CA ASN A 784 38.89 1.08 36.64
C ASN A 784 38.80 0.78 35.15
N ILE A 785 39.00 1.81 34.34
CA ILE A 785 38.99 1.74 32.89
C ILE A 785 40.43 1.65 32.41
N GLN A 786 40.77 0.48 31.87
CA GLN A 786 42.08 0.24 31.26
C GLN A 786 42.11 0.85 29.85
N ARG A 787 43.28 1.36 29.45
CA ARG A 787 43.52 1.83 28.07
C ARG A 787 42.45 2.82 27.59
N PRO A 788 42.09 3.88 28.34
CA PRO A 788 40.88 4.66 28.09
C PRO A 788 40.84 5.32 26.69
N ASN A 789 42.00 5.64 26.10
CA ASN A 789 42.07 6.22 24.75
C ASN A 789 42.01 5.19 23.60
N HIS A 790 42.35 3.92 23.88
CA HIS A 790 42.38 2.80 22.92
C HIS A 790 41.68 1.56 23.50
N GLY A 791 40.53 1.78 24.14
CA GLY A 791 39.74 0.74 24.79
C GLY A 791 38.47 0.40 24.00
N LEU A 792 37.52 -0.23 24.68
CA LEU A 792 36.27 -0.69 24.09
C LEU A 792 35.49 0.39 23.33
N ALA A 793 35.34 1.58 23.92
CA ALA A 793 34.56 2.67 23.34
C ALA A 793 35.14 3.16 22.00
N HIS A 794 36.47 3.33 21.93
CA HIS A 794 37.17 3.70 20.70
C HIS A 794 36.98 2.64 19.61
N THR A 795 37.30 1.38 19.93
CA THR A 795 37.21 0.28 18.97
C THR A 795 35.81 0.14 18.39
N TYR A 796 34.78 0.22 19.24
CA TYR A 796 33.40 0.12 18.78
C TYR A 796 32.99 1.31 17.89
N ARG A 797 33.39 2.55 18.21
CA ARG A 797 33.11 3.70 17.33
C ARG A 797 33.74 3.52 15.95
N VAL A 798 34.99 3.04 15.87
CA VAL A 798 35.64 2.73 14.59
C VAL A 798 34.84 1.68 13.80
N MET A 799 34.35 0.62 14.45
CA MET A 799 33.47 -0.36 13.79
C MET A 799 32.21 0.27 13.21
N ILE A 800 31.61 1.24 13.91
CA ILE A 800 30.40 1.94 13.47
C ILE A 800 30.69 2.95 12.35
N TYR A 801 31.86 3.58 12.35
CA TYR A 801 32.24 4.53 11.31
C TYR A 801 32.48 3.89 9.94
N ILE A 802 32.75 2.58 9.87
CA ILE A 802 32.94 1.86 8.61
C ILE A 802 31.77 2.10 7.65
N ASP A 803 30.53 1.99 8.14
CA ASP A 803 29.33 2.16 7.32
C ASP A 803 29.20 3.60 6.79
N VAL A 804 29.49 4.58 7.64
CA VAL A 804 29.45 6.01 7.28
C VAL A 804 30.53 6.33 6.24
N VAL A 805 31.72 5.77 6.40
CA VAL A 805 32.85 5.94 5.47
C VAL A 805 32.58 5.30 4.12
N ILE A 806 32.05 4.07 4.10
CA ILE A 806 31.64 3.37 2.88
C ILE A 806 30.62 4.22 2.13
N ASN A 807 29.58 4.69 2.83
CA ASN A 807 28.56 5.51 2.19
C ASN A 807 29.14 6.82 1.62
N TYR A 808 30.00 7.50 2.37
CA TYR A 808 30.66 8.72 1.92
C TYR A 808 31.48 8.49 0.63
N PHE A 809 32.27 7.41 0.57
CA PHE A 809 33.05 7.09 -0.63
C PHE A 809 32.20 6.57 -1.80
N ALA A 810 31.09 5.87 -1.53
CA ALA A 810 30.17 5.40 -2.59
C ALA A 810 29.58 6.58 -3.39
N HIS A 811 29.39 7.73 -2.75
CA HIS A 811 28.86 8.94 -3.39
C HIS A 811 29.97 9.82 -3.98
N HIS A 812 31.08 9.99 -3.26
CA HIS A 812 32.01 11.09 -3.56
C HIS A 812 33.39 10.65 -4.05
N ALA A 813 33.72 9.35 -4.04
CA ALA A 813 35.05 8.90 -4.46
C ALA A 813 35.34 9.28 -5.92
N LYS A 814 36.51 9.87 -6.18
CA LYS A 814 36.94 10.30 -7.53
C LYS A 814 37.41 9.14 -8.41
N ASP A 815 37.90 8.07 -7.78
CA ASP A 815 38.30 6.84 -8.46
C ASP A 815 37.04 5.98 -8.63
N GLU A 816 36.62 5.83 -9.89
CA GLU A 816 35.40 5.10 -10.24
C GLU A 816 35.40 3.65 -9.72
N THR A 817 36.56 2.98 -9.72
CA THR A 817 36.64 1.59 -9.26
C THR A 817 36.45 1.51 -7.75
N PHE A 818 37.00 2.47 -7.01
CA PHE A 818 36.80 2.56 -5.56
C PHE A 818 35.36 2.97 -5.20
N ARG A 819 34.78 3.89 -5.97
CA ARG A 819 33.39 4.32 -5.83
C ARG A 819 32.43 3.14 -6.02
N LEU A 820 32.59 2.39 -7.10
CA LEU A 820 31.81 1.19 -7.38
C LEU A 820 32.04 0.10 -6.33
N PHE A 821 33.27 -0.09 -5.86
CA PHE A 821 33.56 -1.01 -4.74
C PHE A 821 32.74 -0.64 -3.50
N CYS A 822 32.73 0.64 -3.10
CA CYS A 822 31.94 1.08 -1.93
C CYS A 822 30.43 0.97 -2.17
N HIS A 823 29.97 1.16 -3.41
CA HIS A 823 28.55 1.04 -3.77
C HIS A 823 28.07 -0.42 -3.76
N PHE A 824 28.94 -1.38 -4.09
CA PHE A 824 28.60 -2.80 -4.22
C PHE A 824 29.25 -3.70 -3.15
N ILE A 825 29.82 -3.12 -2.10
CA ILE A 825 30.42 -3.89 -1.01
C ILE A 825 29.36 -4.77 -0.35
N THR A 826 29.68 -6.04 -0.16
CA THR A 826 28.73 -7.02 0.35
C THR A 826 28.58 -6.92 1.88
N PRO A 827 27.44 -7.35 2.46
CA PRO A 827 27.30 -7.47 3.91
C PRO A 827 28.37 -8.37 4.57
N ASP A 828 28.85 -9.40 3.87
CA ASP A 828 29.95 -10.27 4.34
C ASP A 828 31.26 -9.46 4.44
N GLU A 829 31.62 -8.71 3.40
CA GLU A 829 32.81 -7.84 3.41
C GLU A 829 32.75 -6.79 4.52
N CYS A 830 31.60 -6.15 4.72
CA CYS A 830 31.40 -5.22 5.83
C CYS A 830 31.56 -5.90 7.21
N GLU A 831 31.11 -7.15 7.35
CA GLU A 831 31.29 -7.93 8.57
C GLU A 831 32.77 -8.23 8.84
N TRP A 832 33.52 -8.60 7.81
CA TRP A 832 34.97 -8.80 7.89
C TRP A 832 35.74 -7.52 8.24
N LEU A 833 35.36 -6.38 7.66
CA LEU A 833 35.92 -5.08 8.01
C LEU A 833 35.70 -4.73 9.49
N ARG A 834 34.50 -4.98 10.02
CA ARG A 834 34.20 -4.74 11.44
C ARG A 834 34.97 -5.70 12.35
N MET A 835 35.16 -6.96 11.95
CA MET A 835 36.03 -7.89 12.68
C MET A 835 37.49 -7.41 12.68
N ALA A 836 38.00 -6.92 11.55
CA ALA A 836 39.34 -6.33 11.48
C ALA A 836 39.48 -5.10 12.40
N ALA A 837 38.48 -4.21 12.40
CA ALA A 837 38.45 -3.05 13.29
C ALA A 837 38.46 -3.45 14.78
N ALA A 838 37.74 -4.51 15.17
CA ALA A 838 37.72 -5.03 16.53
C ALA A 838 39.11 -5.43 17.05
N TYR A 839 40.00 -5.86 16.15
CA TYR A 839 41.34 -6.33 16.48
C TYR A 839 42.46 -5.34 16.18
N ALA A 840 42.22 -4.29 15.39
CA ALA A 840 43.24 -3.39 14.84
C ALA A 840 44.20 -2.78 15.87
N ILE A 841 43.73 -2.56 17.10
CA ILE A 841 44.50 -1.92 18.18
C ILE A 841 44.71 -2.84 19.40
N THR A 842 44.36 -4.12 19.32
CA THR A 842 44.42 -5.05 20.46
C THR A 842 45.84 -5.37 20.91
N GLY A 843 46.84 -5.28 20.02
CA GLY A 843 48.25 -5.52 20.34
C GLY A 843 48.99 -4.34 20.96
N ARG A 844 48.33 -3.19 21.18
CA ARG A 844 48.97 -2.04 21.82
C ARG A 844 49.32 -2.35 23.28
N GLU A 845 50.56 -2.14 23.68
CA GLU A 845 51.00 -2.28 25.08
C GLU A 845 51.35 -0.95 25.76
N ASN A 846 51.05 0.17 25.10
CA ASN A 846 51.12 1.55 25.59
C ASN A 846 50.40 2.54 24.63
N GLU A 847 50.44 3.83 24.97
CA GLU A 847 49.85 4.94 24.19
C GLU A 847 50.81 5.55 23.14
N CYS A 848 52.00 4.99 22.96
CA CYS A 848 53.02 5.54 22.06
C CYS A 848 52.53 5.61 20.60
N SER A 849 52.74 6.76 19.98
CA SER A 849 52.40 7.00 18.57
C SER A 849 53.51 6.50 17.63
N ALA A 850 53.16 6.27 16.36
CA ALA A 850 54.14 5.88 15.34
C ALA A 850 55.26 6.92 15.15
N THR A 851 54.98 8.21 15.41
CA THR A 851 55.96 9.30 15.36
C THR A 851 56.96 9.27 16.51
N GLU A 852 56.56 8.72 17.67
CA GLU A 852 57.43 8.60 18.84
C GLU A 852 58.28 7.33 18.78
N ASN A 853 57.68 6.18 18.41
CA ASN A 853 58.40 4.92 18.26
C ASN A 853 57.76 4.02 17.20
N LEU A 854 58.25 4.11 15.97
CA LEU A 854 57.73 3.32 14.85
C LEU A 854 57.91 1.80 15.03
N ALA A 855 59.00 1.36 15.66
CA ALA A 855 59.28 -0.07 15.84
C ALA A 855 58.28 -0.70 16.82
N LEU A 856 58.05 -0.04 17.96
CA LEU A 856 57.07 -0.48 18.95
C LEU A 856 55.63 -0.43 18.43
N TYR A 857 55.32 0.61 17.63
CA TYR A 857 54.04 0.69 16.93
C TYR A 857 53.88 -0.46 15.91
N ASP A 858 54.97 -0.87 15.26
CA ASP A 858 54.96 -2.03 14.37
C ASP A 858 54.74 -3.34 15.12
N GLU A 859 55.44 -3.57 16.23
CA GLU A 859 55.23 -4.74 17.11
C GLU A 859 53.76 -4.85 17.55
N ALA A 860 53.15 -3.74 17.94
CA ALA A 860 51.73 -3.70 18.33
C ALA A 860 50.79 -4.15 17.20
N ARG A 861 51.08 -3.79 15.94
CA ARG A 861 50.26 -4.24 14.80
C ARG A 861 50.45 -5.71 14.49
N GLU A 862 51.66 -6.24 14.70
CA GLU A 862 51.93 -7.68 14.57
C GLU A 862 51.12 -8.48 15.59
N ALA A 863 51.15 -8.05 16.85
CA ALA A 863 50.35 -8.65 17.91
C ALA A 863 48.83 -8.56 17.61
N SER A 864 48.33 -7.42 17.11
CA SER A 864 46.93 -7.28 16.67
C SER A 864 46.55 -8.31 15.59
N GLN A 865 47.43 -8.55 14.61
CA GLN A 865 47.22 -9.56 13.57
C GLN A 865 47.16 -10.97 14.17
N GLU A 866 48.09 -11.31 15.08
CA GLU A 866 48.08 -12.61 15.77
C GLU A 866 46.81 -12.82 16.60
N HIS A 867 46.34 -11.78 17.29
CA HIS A 867 45.11 -11.83 18.08
C HIS A 867 43.89 -12.13 17.19
N MET A 868 43.78 -11.48 16.04
CA MET A 868 42.73 -11.77 15.05
C MET A 868 42.86 -13.20 14.50
N GLN A 869 44.07 -13.66 14.19
CA GLN A 869 44.30 -15.01 13.70
C GLN A 869 43.86 -16.08 14.71
N LYS A 870 44.10 -15.86 16.01
CA LYS A 870 43.61 -16.74 17.09
C LYS A 870 42.08 -16.78 17.13
N PHE A 871 41.43 -15.63 17.01
CA PHE A 871 39.97 -15.53 16.94
C PHE A 871 39.37 -16.30 15.74
N LEU A 872 39.88 -16.05 14.54
CA LEU A 872 39.40 -16.69 13.31
C LEU A 872 39.62 -18.21 13.31
N THR A 873 40.62 -18.68 14.06
CA THR A 873 40.88 -20.12 14.28
C THR A 873 39.90 -20.70 15.29
N LYS A 874 39.64 -20.00 16.41
CA LYS A 874 38.72 -20.46 17.46
C LYS A 874 37.29 -20.62 16.95
N TYR A 875 36.82 -19.70 16.09
CA TYR A 875 35.43 -19.68 15.61
C TYR A 875 35.24 -20.24 14.19
N SER A 876 36.30 -20.75 13.56
CA SER A 876 36.26 -21.36 12.22
C SER A 876 35.47 -20.53 11.21
N VAL A 877 35.76 -19.22 11.13
CA VAL A 877 35.04 -18.31 10.22
C VAL A 877 35.41 -18.63 8.77
N ILE A 878 34.41 -18.95 7.94
CA ILE A 878 34.57 -19.28 6.52
C ILE A 878 33.88 -18.19 5.69
N SER A 879 34.59 -17.61 4.72
CA SER A 879 34.01 -16.74 3.70
C SER A 879 33.85 -17.50 2.38
N LYS A 880 32.92 -17.03 1.54
CA LYS A 880 32.81 -17.48 0.15
C LYS A 880 34.02 -17.01 -0.68
N ASP A 881 34.64 -15.90 -0.29
CA ASP A 881 35.91 -15.44 -0.83
C ASP A 881 37.06 -16.12 -0.07
N GLY A 882 37.73 -17.06 -0.76
CA GLY A 882 38.83 -17.86 -0.19
C GLY A 882 40.04 -17.05 0.27
N VAL A 883 40.22 -15.80 -0.20
CA VAL A 883 41.34 -14.93 0.18
C VAL A 883 40.97 -13.86 1.21
N MET A 884 39.69 -13.73 1.58
CA MET A 884 39.21 -12.71 2.52
C MET A 884 39.94 -12.72 3.86
N ARG A 885 40.19 -13.93 4.39
CA ARG A 885 40.93 -14.12 5.66
C ARG A 885 42.33 -13.51 5.59
N GLU A 886 43.07 -13.81 4.52
CA GLU A 886 44.43 -13.29 4.33
C GLU A 886 44.40 -11.77 4.16
N ARG A 887 43.46 -11.27 3.35
CA ARG A 887 43.24 -9.85 3.11
C ARG A 887 43.06 -9.08 4.43
N MET A 888 42.19 -9.57 5.32
CA MET A 888 41.91 -8.89 6.59
C MET A 888 43.07 -8.92 7.57
N LEU A 889 43.82 -10.02 7.63
CA LEU A 889 45.01 -10.12 8.48
C LEU A 889 46.11 -9.15 8.02
N ASP A 890 46.32 -9.01 6.70
CA ASP A 890 47.27 -8.06 6.13
C ASP A 890 46.85 -6.61 6.44
N ILE A 891 45.56 -6.30 6.36
CA ILE A 891 45.03 -4.98 6.67
C ILE A 891 45.19 -4.65 8.16
N VAL A 892 44.92 -5.58 9.07
CA VAL A 892 45.17 -5.38 10.51
C VAL A 892 46.66 -5.16 10.79
N ARG A 893 47.55 -5.88 10.10
CA ARG A 893 49.01 -5.70 10.23
C ARG A 893 49.48 -4.31 9.82
N TRP A 894 48.82 -3.69 8.85
CA TRP A 894 49.31 -2.45 8.23
C TRP A 894 48.40 -1.24 8.35
N MET A 895 47.28 -1.33 9.08
CA MET A 895 46.33 -0.22 9.25
C MET A 895 47.04 1.09 9.64
N GLY A 896 46.68 2.17 8.95
CA GLY A 896 47.25 3.52 9.17
C GLY A 896 48.70 3.72 8.73
N ASN A 897 49.34 2.75 8.04
CA ASN A 897 50.69 2.93 7.51
C ASN A 897 50.72 3.80 6.24
N PRO A 898 51.34 5.00 6.25
CA PRO A 898 51.40 5.85 5.06
C PRO A 898 52.15 5.22 3.87
N GLY A 899 52.98 4.19 4.11
CA GLY A 899 53.67 3.40 3.09
C GLY A 899 52.89 2.22 2.51
N TYR A 900 51.62 2.01 2.89
CA TYR A 900 50.88 0.83 2.44
C TYR A 900 50.63 0.82 0.93
N GLU A 901 50.01 1.89 0.43
CA GLU A 901 49.63 2.03 -0.99
C GLU A 901 50.73 2.66 -1.84
N ASN A 902 51.50 3.58 -1.27
CA ASN A 902 52.46 4.41 -2.00
C ASN A 902 53.87 4.26 -1.43
N ALA A 903 54.88 4.52 -2.26
CA ALA A 903 56.25 4.63 -1.80
C ALA A 903 56.35 5.71 -0.71
N TYR A 904 57.01 5.38 0.39
CA TYR A 904 57.13 6.24 1.55
C TYR A 904 58.54 6.16 2.13
N GLN A 905 59.16 7.31 2.41
CA GLN A 905 60.53 7.42 2.93
C GLN A 905 61.56 6.61 2.13
N GLY A 906 61.47 6.65 0.79
CA GLY A 906 62.41 5.96 -0.10
C GLY A 906 62.22 4.44 -0.19
N LYS A 907 61.23 3.87 0.51
CA LYS A 907 60.83 2.46 0.39
C LYS A 907 59.68 2.33 -0.61
N PRO A 908 59.61 1.24 -1.38
CA PRO A 908 58.44 0.97 -2.22
C PRO A 908 57.19 0.75 -1.36
N ALA A 909 56.00 0.81 -1.98
CA ALA A 909 54.75 0.51 -1.30
C ALA A 909 54.81 -0.88 -0.63
N ILE A 910 54.18 -1.04 0.54
CA ILE A 910 54.15 -2.31 1.27
C ILE A 910 53.25 -3.31 0.53
N ASN A 911 52.10 -2.87 0.03
CA ASN A 911 51.20 -3.72 -0.74
C ASN A 911 51.72 -3.91 -2.18
N GLN A 912 52.52 -4.96 -2.38
CA GLN A 912 53.09 -5.35 -3.67
C GLN A 912 52.45 -6.60 -4.25
N HIS A 913 51.17 -6.86 -3.93
CA HIS A 913 50.48 -8.05 -4.43
C HIS A 913 50.58 -8.14 -5.97
N THR A 914 50.90 -9.35 -6.46
CA THR A 914 51.20 -9.59 -7.87
C THR A 914 49.96 -9.50 -8.75
N ASP A 915 48.82 -9.95 -8.24
CA ASP A 915 47.50 -9.69 -8.85
C ASP A 915 47.07 -8.23 -8.56
N ILE A 916 46.85 -7.47 -9.64
CA ILE A 916 46.39 -6.08 -9.61
C ILE A 916 45.03 -5.92 -8.93
N ASN A 917 44.10 -6.86 -9.15
CA ASN A 917 42.74 -6.76 -8.62
C ASN A 917 42.76 -6.93 -7.10
N GLU A 918 43.49 -7.93 -6.61
CA GLU A 918 43.70 -8.13 -5.18
C GLU A 918 44.45 -6.97 -4.53
N ARG A 919 45.46 -6.41 -5.23
CA ARG A 919 46.17 -5.22 -4.76
C ARG A 919 45.22 -4.03 -4.58
N LEU A 920 44.35 -3.77 -5.56
CA LEU A 920 43.36 -2.69 -5.49
C LEU A 920 42.33 -2.93 -4.38
N HIS A 921 41.81 -4.15 -4.26
CA HIS A 921 40.85 -4.51 -3.23
C HIS A 921 41.42 -4.26 -1.82
N ARG A 922 42.66 -4.70 -1.56
CA ARG A 922 43.39 -4.40 -0.32
C ARG A 922 43.52 -2.90 -0.07
N ASN A 923 43.89 -2.12 -1.09
CA ASN A 923 43.99 -0.67 -0.96
C ASN A 923 42.64 -0.03 -0.61
N PHE A 924 41.53 -0.47 -1.20
CA PHE A 924 40.19 0.05 -0.91
C PHE A 924 39.79 -0.20 0.54
N ILE A 925 40.00 -1.42 1.03
CA ILE A 925 39.75 -1.80 2.42
C ILE A 925 40.63 -1.00 3.38
N TYR A 926 41.92 -0.86 3.06
CA TYR A 926 42.86 -0.05 3.83
C TYR A 926 42.39 1.39 3.97
N ARG A 927 41.93 2.02 2.88
CA ARG A 927 41.41 3.40 2.87
C ARG A 927 40.18 3.54 3.78
N ILE A 928 39.23 2.61 3.67
CA ILE A 928 38.00 2.60 4.50
C ILE A 928 38.35 2.50 5.99
N LEU A 929 39.13 1.49 6.38
CA LEU A 929 39.43 1.25 7.80
C LEU A 929 40.30 2.37 8.38
N THR A 930 41.25 2.89 7.60
CA THR A 930 42.09 4.00 8.06
C THR A 930 41.29 5.27 8.27
N LEU A 931 40.36 5.61 7.36
CA LEU A 931 39.50 6.77 7.54
C LEU A 931 38.56 6.58 8.74
N ALA A 932 37.99 5.39 8.93
CA ALA A 932 37.17 5.07 10.11
C ALA A 932 37.96 5.29 11.41
N HIS A 933 39.22 4.86 11.48
CA HIS A 933 40.09 5.15 12.62
C HIS A 933 40.35 6.66 12.80
N GLN A 934 40.59 7.38 11.70
CA GLN A 934 40.86 8.81 11.72
C GLN A 934 39.66 9.64 12.20
N LEU A 935 38.43 9.25 11.84
CA LEU A 935 37.21 9.91 12.30
C LEU A 935 37.07 9.94 13.82
N ASP A 936 37.72 9.01 14.54
CA ASP A 936 37.70 8.98 16.00
C ASP A 936 38.77 9.87 16.66
N LEU A 937 39.69 10.45 15.89
CA LEU A 937 40.78 11.28 16.42
C LEU A 937 40.38 12.62 17.04
N PRO A 938 39.19 13.24 16.82
CA PRO A 938 38.79 14.44 17.55
C PRO A 938 38.82 14.30 19.07
N ARG A 939 38.79 13.05 19.59
CA ARG A 939 38.93 12.76 21.02
C ARG A 939 40.30 13.12 21.60
N CYS A 940 41.35 13.11 20.76
CA CYS A 940 42.73 13.30 21.19
C CYS A 940 43.52 14.32 20.34
N TYR A 941 43.07 14.67 19.13
CA TYR A 941 43.74 15.62 18.24
C TYR A 941 43.12 17.01 18.33
N GLY A 942 43.95 18.04 18.25
CA GLY A 942 43.48 19.42 18.02
C GLY A 942 43.09 19.65 16.55
N PRO A 943 42.43 20.77 16.21
CA PRO A 943 41.85 20.99 14.88
C PRO A 943 42.86 20.88 13.73
N VAL A 944 44.08 21.40 13.92
CA VAL A 944 45.13 21.35 12.89
C VAL A 944 45.60 19.92 12.63
N GLN A 945 45.86 19.15 13.69
CA GLN A 945 46.28 17.76 13.59
C GLN A 945 45.17 16.90 12.98
N PHE A 946 43.92 17.14 13.37
CA PHE A 946 42.77 16.42 12.84
C PHE A 946 42.55 16.72 11.35
N SER A 947 42.58 18.00 10.95
CA SER A 947 42.51 18.39 9.54
C SER A 947 43.59 17.71 8.70
N HIS A 948 44.82 17.65 9.20
CA HIS A 948 45.91 16.96 8.52
C HIS A 948 45.65 15.46 8.37
N ALA A 949 45.14 14.79 9.41
CA ALA A 949 44.76 13.38 9.31
C ALA A 949 43.67 13.15 8.23
N MET A 950 42.71 14.06 8.10
CA MET A 950 41.61 13.98 7.14
C MET A 950 42.00 14.30 5.68
N GLU A 951 43.19 14.84 5.42
CA GLU A 951 43.68 15.13 4.05
C GLU A 951 43.63 13.90 3.13
N MET A 952 43.85 12.71 3.68
CA MET A 952 43.73 11.46 2.93
C MET A 952 42.32 11.28 2.36
N ALA A 953 41.27 11.52 3.15
CA ALA A 953 39.90 11.42 2.67
C ALA A 953 39.64 12.40 1.53
N LEU A 954 40.06 13.66 1.72
CA LEU A 954 39.89 14.73 0.74
C LEU A 954 40.67 14.47 -0.56
N LYS A 955 41.80 13.75 -0.49
CA LYS A 955 42.56 13.34 -1.67
C LYS A 955 41.81 12.34 -2.55
N HIS A 956 40.87 11.56 -2.00
CA HIS A 956 40.17 10.49 -2.71
C HIS A 956 38.78 10.87 -3.22
N VAL A 957 38.31 12.11 -3.02
CA VAL A 957 36.97 12.55 -3.41
C VAL A 957 36.96 13.64 -4.47
N THR A 958 35.83 13.77 -5.16
CA THR A 958 35.52 14.91 -6.03
C THR A 958 34.89 16.01 -5.18
N GLN A 959 35.51 17.19 -5.14
CA GLN A 959 34.98 18.31 -4.35
C GLN A 959 33.71 18.87 -4.99
N SER A 960 32.63 18.93 -4.21
CA SER A 960 31.34 19.49 -4.59
C SER A 960 30.63 20.05 -3.36
N HIS A 961 29.56 20.81 -3.56
CA HIS A 961 28.74 21.32 -2.45
C HIS A 961 28.09 20.17 -1.65
N GLU A 962 27.56 19.17 -2.35
CA GLU A 962 26.97 17.96 -1.77
C GLU A 962 28.00 17.16 -0.97
N GLN A 963 29.21 16.96 -1.53
CA GLN A 963 30.31 16.31 -0.83
C GLN A 963 30.69 17.05 0.46
N GLN A 964 30.70 18.38 0.45
CA GLN A 964 31.01 19.17 1.65
C GLN A 964 29.95 19.00 2.74
N ILE A 965 28.66 18.95 2.37
CA ILE A 965 27.56 18.67 3.29
C ILE A 965 27.74 17.29 3.93
N ASP A 966 27.93 16.25 3.12
CA ASP A 966 28.10 14.88 3.62
C ASP A 966 29.36 14.70 4.46
N TYR A 967 30.43 15.41 4.11
CA TYR A 967 31.66 15.45 4.90
C TYR A 967 31.40 16.06 6.30
N ILE A 968 30.69 17.19 6.36
CA ILE A 968 30.31 17.84 7.63
C ILE A 968 29.41 16.92 8.46
N LEU A 969 28.43 16.26 7.84
CA LEU A 969 27.52 15.33 8.52
C LEU A 969 28.27 14.12 9.09
N MET A 970 29.22 13.55 8.33
CA MET A 970 30.08 12.46 8.79
C MET A 970 30.93 12.88 10.00
N LEU A 971 31.55 14.06 9.96
CA LEU A 971 32.30 14.60 11.09
C LEU A 971 31.42 14.86 12.32
N GLN A 972 30.25 15.47 12.11
CA GLN A 972 29.30 15.77 13.16
C GLN A 972 28.82 14.49 13.86
N TYR A 973 28.54 13.44 13.10
CA TYR A 973 28.15 12.14 13.65
C TYR A 973 29.24 11.54 14.54
N ALA A 974 30.51 11.56 14.08
CA ALA A 974 31.64 11.05 14.86
C ALA A 974 31.84 11.84 16.16
N ILE A 975 31.83 13.17 16.09
CA ILE A 975 31.96 14.04 17.26
C ILE A 975 30.80 13.84 18.23
N ASN A 976 29.57 13.72 17.73
CA ASN A 976 28.38 13.45 18.56
C ASN A 976 28.50 12.10 19.29
N LEU A 977 29.03 11.06 18.65
CA LEU A 977 29.26 9.76 19.27
C LEU A 977 30.34 9.80 20.36
N ILE A 978 31.48 10.44 20.09
CA ILE A 978 32.54 10.67 21.09
C ILE A 978 31.95 11.39 22.31
N ASN A 979 31.15 12.43 22.05
CA ASN A 979 30.50 13.25 23.08
C ASN A 979 29.46 12.45 23.89
N ALA A 980 28.63 11.64 23.22
CA ALA A 980 27.60 10.80 23.85
C ALA A 980 28.20 9.70 24.73
N HIS A 981 29.35 9.14 24.30
CA HIS A 981 30.09 8.16 25.07
C HIS A 981 30.75 8.77 26.32
N GLY A 982 30.75 10.10 26.48
CA GLY A 982 31.40 10.79 27.59
C GLY A 982 32.93 10.75 27.50
N ASP A 983 33.47 10.48 26.31
CA ASP A 983 34.91 10.44 26.04
C ASP A 983 35.51 11.86 26.07
N CYS A 984 36.83 11.95 26.06
CA CYS A 984 37.54 13.20 25.85
C CYS A 984 37.22 13.79 24.48
N LEU A 985 37.29 15.12 24.37
CA LEU A 985 37.14 15.83 23.09
C LEU A 985 38.09 17.02 23.05
N ASN A 986 38.94 17.04 22.03
CA ASN A 986 39.92 18.11 21.77
C ASN A 986 39.56 18.96 20.54
N THR A 987 38.72 18.42 19.65
CA THR A 987 38.20 19.11 18.47
C THR A 987 36.67 18.96 18.38
N ASN A 988 35.96 20.07 18.17
CA ASN A 988 34.51 20.09 17.97
C ASN A 988 34.17 20.79 16.63
N LEU A 989 32.90 20.73 16.23
CA LEU A 989 32.38 21.35 15.02
C LEU A 989 31.40 22.48 15.38
N THR A 990 31.51 23.63 14.72
CA THR A 990 30.52 24.71 14.82
C THR A 990 29.27 24.39 14.00
N SER A 991 28.18 25.15 14.20
CA SER A 991 26.97 25.02 13.38
C SER A 991 27.19 25.32 11.90
N SER A 992 28.29 26.00 11.53
CA SER A 992 28.70 26.25 10.15
C SER A 992 29.63 25.17 9.57
N GLY A 993 29.99 24.15 10.35
CA GLY A 993 30.89 23.08 9.92
C GLY A 993 32.38 23.37 10.11
N GLU A 994 32.75 24.41 10.86
CA GLU A 994 34.16 24.74 11.13
C GLU A 994 34.71 23.96 12.32
N LEU A 995 35.94 23.46 12.19
CA LEU A 995 36.64 22.75 13.27
C LEU A 995 37.21 23.75 14.28
N ILE A 996 36.84 23.57 15.56
CA ILE A 996 37.30 24.42 16.67
C ILE A 996 37.94 23.59 17.76
N SER A 997 38.91 24.19 18.46
CA SER A 997 39.53 23.54 19.61
C SER A 997 38.57 23.54 20.79
N CYS A 998 38.52 22.43 21.51
CA CYS A 998 37.83 22.32 22.79
C CYS A 998 38.69 21.51 23.77
N SER A 999 38.26 21.40 25.02
CA SER A 999 38.93 20.55 26.01
C SER A 999 37.87 19.96 26.94
N MET A 1000 37.31 18.83 26.53
CA MET A 1000 36.37 18.06 27.32
C MET A 1000 37.09 16.85 27.89
N GLN A 1001 36.98 16.67 29.20
CA GLN A 1001 37.53 15.50 29.91
C GLN A 1001 36.53 14.34 29.90
N TYR A 1002 37.02 13.13 30.21
CA TYR A 1002 36.18 11.97 30.46
C TYR A 1002 35.10 12.28 31.51
N ARG A 1003 33.86 11.87 31.25
CA ARG A 1003 32.70 12.08 32.13
C ARG A 1003 31.68 10.97 31.97
N ALA A 1004 30.73 10.87 32.89
CA ALA A 1004 29.63 9.91 32.74
C ALA A 1004 28.92 10.15 31.38
N PRO A 1005 28.59 9.09 30.61
CA PRO A 1005 28.61 7.67 30.99
C PRO A 1005 29.88 6.88 30.57
N PHE A 1006 31.07 7.50 30.45
CA PHE A 1006 32.27 6.83 29.91
C PHE A 1006 32.65 5.50 30.59
N HIS A 1007 32.47 5.39 31.92
CA HIS A 1007 32.69 4.14 32.64
C HIS A 1007 31.79 3.00 32.18
N LYS A 1008 30.54 3.31 31.78
CA LYS A 1008 29.55 2.35 31.31
C LYS A 1008 29.92 1.82 29.93
N VAL A 1009 30.17 2.73 28.99
CA VAL A 1009 30.48 2.40 27.60
C VAL A 1009 31.86 1.73 27.45
N SER A 1010 32.77 1.96 28.39
CA SER A 1010 34.10 1.35 28.39
C SER A 1010 34.17 0.02 29.14
N SER A 1011 33.14 -0.36 29.90
CA SER A 1011 33.14 -1.60 30.69
C SER A 1011 32.00 -2.59 30.36
N ASN A 1012 30.97 -2.13 29.65
CA ASN A 1012 29.77 -2.92 29.36
C ASN A 1012 29.34 -2.74 27.89
N LEU A 1013 29.42 -3.83 27.12
CA LEU A 1013 29.11 -3.84 25.69
C LEU A 1013 27.63 -3.51 25.40
N ARG A 1014 26.70 -3.84 26.30
CA ARG A 1014 25.28 -3.48 26.13
C ARG A 1014 25.08 -1.97 26.28
N GLN A 1015 25.59 -1.39 27.37
CA GLN A 1015 25.44 0.05 27.65
C GLN A 1015 26.13 0.90 26.59
N LEU A 1016 27.29 0.46 26.09
CA LEU A 1016 27.96 1.07 24.93
C LEU A 1016 27.00 1.23 23.75
N ARG A 1017 26.29 0.16 23.39
CA ARG A 1017 25.37 0.16 22.25
C ARG A 1017 24.12 0.97 22.48
N GLU A 1018 23.50 0.81 23.65
CA GLU A 1018 22.33 1.60 24.04
C GLU A 1018 22.65 3.09 23.89
N ILE A 1019 23.82 3.53 24.37
CA ILE A 1019 24.23 4.93 24.25
C ILE A 1019 24.55 5.30 22.80
N THR A 1020 25.23 4.45 22.03
CA THR A 1020 25.46 4.69 20.59
C THR A 1020 24.15 4.90 19.82
N GLU A 1021 23.09 4.14 20.13
CA GLU A 1021 21.78 4.22 19.48
C GLU A 1021 20.99 5.49 19.82
N THR A 1022 21.43 6.28 20.81
CA THR A 1022 20.84 7.61 21.08
C THR A 1022 21.22 8.65 20.04
N ILE A 1023 22.26 8.39 19.24
CA ILE A 1023 22.74 9.30 18.22
C ILE A 1023 22.16 8.89 16.86
N PRO A 1024 21.31 9.73 16.25
CA PRO A 1024 20.73 9.42 14.95
C PRO A 1024 21.84 9.42 13.89
N ILE A 1025 21.76 8.48 12.95
CA ILE A 1025 22.48 8.63 11.68
C ILE A 1025 21.65 9.53 10.79
N SER A 1026 22.28 10.47 10.08
CA SER A 1026 21.58 11.25 9.05
C SER A 1026 20.93 10.31 8.04
N ARG A 1027 19.62 10.46 7.78
CA ARG A 1027 18.83 9.54 6.93
C ARG A 1027 19.40 9.43 5.51
N ASP A 1028 19.94 10.52 4.99
CA ASP A 1028 20.60 10.56 3.67
C ASP A 1028 21.85 9.68 3.59
N CYS A 1029 22.46 9.32 4.75
CA CYS A 1029 23.64 8.48 4.78
C CYS A 1029 23.37 6.96 4.74
N THR A 1030 22.10 6.51 4.79
CA THR A 1030 21.79 5.07 4.93
C THR A 1030 20.77 4.52 3.94
N GLU A 1031 19.90 5.35 3.35
CA GLU A 1031 18.83 4.85 2.47
C GLU A 1031 19.36 4.15 1.20
N ASN A 1032 20.54 4.54 0.70
CA ASN A 1032 21.11 3.99 -0.55
C ASN A 1032 21.90 2.67 -0.38
N LEU A 1033 22.32 2.30 0.84
CA LEU A 1033 23.06 1.04 1.08
C LEU A 1033 22.15 -0.20 1.12
N TYR A 1034 20.85 0.00 1.34
CA TYR A 1034 19.88 -1.09 1.53
C TYR A 1034 18.80 -1.17 0.45
N TYR A 1035 18.74 -0.18 -0.43
CA TYR A 1035 17.85 -0.15 -1.58
C TYR A 1035 18.63 0.30 -2.82
N PRO A 1036 19.35 -0.60 -3.52
CA PRO A 1036 19.80 -0.28 -4.87
C PRO A 1036 18.53 -0.03 -5.69
N ASN A 1037 18.37 1.21 -6.16
CA ASN A 1037 17.27 1.73 -6.98
C ASN A 1037 16.32 0.66 -7.55
N GLN A 1038 15.07 0.67 -7.07
CA GLN A 1038 13.94 0.07 -7.78
C GLN A 1038 13.78 0.67 -9.18
#